data_AF-A0A0Q9NP80-F1
#
_entry.id   AF-A0A0Q9NP80-F1
#
_cell.length_a   1.000
_cell.length_b   1.000
_cell.length_c   1.000
_cell.angle_alpha   90.00
_cell.angle_beta   90.00
_cell.angle_gamma   90.00
#
_symmetry.space_group_name_H-M   'P 1'
#
loop_
_entity.id
_entity.type
_entity.pdbx_description
1 polymer ?
#
loop_
_entity_poly.entity_id
_entity_poly.type
_entity_poly.pdbx_seq_one_letter_code
_entity_poly.pdbx_strand_id
1 'polypeptide(L)'
;MIGSPTAAAAKPPFDAVIFDLDGVVTNTAMVHQAAWKDAFDRILRDPRVPAGANRAPLSRNDYLTFIDGMPREEGVVRFLAARGVQVEKGNETDEAGAWTGFGLGAWKNELFLKHLRTDGVQSYPGTLDLLQRLAGAAVPTAVVTSSRNAGLVLEAAGIQDLFRVVLDGTTAARLGLRGKPAPDVFLAAASRLGVSPPHAVVIEDSAAGVEAGRRGDFGLVVGIDRTGNRRQLEAAGAHTVLNDVGELDLGQVIGNAWHLVYEGFDAAHEGHREALTTLGNGYMGVRGAAPEGGSFSYAGMYLAGVYNRVRAEAGGETLLEEHMVNAPNCLPLDLRLPGKQWWSEGGMTSVREHRVLDLRRAVLERRLLLETADHRRLEVVQTRFASMAEPHLLVLETVITALGWSGQVEVRSGVNAGVRNANLPEHAQGSDVHIADRTASHRSIPEPSALAASVVEVETTQSLIRIAAAYRTQVFPEAEGVEEGRKGAFHFQTLLLSLSAGAAVRITKTVAVVTSRDRAISSPEAGARAVLARIPGDFDSLLTAHEEAWRRELRPFMVEIDAPVQVRLVLNLHIFHLLQTLTHHTTELDAGVTARGLHGEGYRGHVFWDELFVLPVLASRTPEVARAVIDYRWRRLPAARHAAALEGLAGAKFPWQSASAGTEETPKWLYNDRSGRWVKDHSHLQVHSGLAVAFNAWQYFQTTGNKIWLLQKGAELVIEVARFFRSLADYDQQEGRYHLRGVVGPDEYHTGYPGSDGPGLDDNAYTNVMAAWACSTARGIMAFLHGSERAVLMERLGVTEEETAGWAHVGSAMYVPFHEDGVISQFEGYGSLKELDWDHYRDRYGDIERLDLILEAEDDSTNCYKLAKQADVLMLPYLLGHDGLVSILRRLQYAFTAEHLNKTIEYYLARTAHGSTLSRVAHASVLAGLDADRAWDSFREALDADLDDTQHGTTRAGIHLGAMAGTIDVVQRSFAGLRFSGDTILFAPNLPTGLRAVAFEVLYRGHRLRIHLKDGDMSIASAPGDAGPIKVQVHGNDEVLPPGQTLHFPLPVRASGVVVR
;
A
#
# COMPACT_ATOMS: atom_id res chain seq x y z
N MET A 1 -13.15 -14.47 27.85
CA MET A 1 -12.76 -14.41 29.28
C MET A 1 -11.73 -15.50 29.51
N ILE A 2 -10.44 -15.23 29.66
CA ILE A 2 -9.75 -14.42 30.69
C ILE A 2 -8.91 -13.34 29.98
N GLY A 3 -9.20 -12.07 30.25
CA GLY A 3 -8.46 -10.95 29.66
C GLY A 3 -7.06 -10.86 30.27
N SER A 4 -6.03 -10.89 29.42
CA SER A 4 -4.65 -10.64 29.83
C SER A 4 -4.48 -9.17 30.20
N PRO A 5 -4.09 -8.82 31.45
CA PRO A 5 -3.99 -7.44 31.91
C PRO A 5 -2.79 -6.67 31.34
N THR A 6 -1.92 -7.31 30.54
CA THR A 6 -0.77 -6.66 29.89
C THR A 6 -1.07 -6.03 28.53
N ALA A 7 -2.24 -6.32 27.95
CA ALA A 7 -2.51 -6.01 26.56
C ALA A 7 -3.85 -5.27 26.32
N ALA A 8 -4.60 -4.95 27.38
CA ALA A 8 -5.99 -4.47 27.27
C ALA A 8 -6.17 -2.94 27.13
N ALA A 9 -5.11 -2.14 27.11
CA ALA A 9 -5.23 -0.68 26.98
C ALA A 9 -4.15 -0.16 26.05
N ALA A 10 -4.55 0.46 24.93
CA ALA A 10 -3.65 1.33 24.20
C ALA A 10 -3.04 2.32 25.20
N LYS A 11 -1.72 2.47 25.25
CA LYS A 11 -1.09 3.57 26.00
C LYS A 11 -0.56 4.56 24.99
N PRO A 12 -1.43 5.40 24.40
CA PRO A 12 -0.95 6.43 23.50
C PRO A 12 0.01 7.36 24.27
N PRO A 13 0.92 8.05 23.58
CA PRO A 13 1.79 9.05 24.20
C PRO A 13 1.04 10.31 24.69
N PHE A 14 -0.30 10.32 24.64
CA PHE A 14 -1.16 11.45 24.97
C PHE A 14 -2.14 11.12 26.09
N ASP A 15 -2.44 12.12 26.92
CA ASP A 15 -3.26 11.99 28.12
C ASP A 15 -4.74 12.31 27.86
N ALA A 16 -5.10 12.87 26.70
CA ALA A 16 -6.47 13.17 26.30
C ALA A 16 -6.65 13.29 24.78
N VAL A 17 -7.87 13.06 24.29
CA VAL A 17 -8.26 13.30 22.89
C VAL A 17 -9.53 14.16 22.82
N ILE A 18 -9.48 15.22 22.02
CA ILE A 18 -10.57 16.18 21.84
C ILE A 18 -11.04 16.10 20.38
N PHE A 19 -12.32 15.82 20.19
CA PHE A 19 -12.93 15.62 18.89
C PHE A 19 -13.80 16.82 18.50
N ASP A 20 -13.79 17.20 17.24
CA ASP A 20 -14.97 17.85 16.67
C ASP A 20 -16.16 16.87 16.61
N LEU A 21 -17.39 17.37 16.59
CA LEU A 21 -18.58 16.55 16.49
C LEU A 21 -18.97 16.25 15.04
N ASP A 22 -19.06 17.29 14.23
CA ASP A 22 -19.64 17.28 12.90
C ASP A 22 -18.52 16.84 11.91
N GLY A 23 -18.78 15.84 11.07
CA GLY A 23 -17.78 15.34 10.10
C GLY A 23 -16.63 14.49 10.68
N VAL A 24 -16.37 14.59 11.99
CA VAL A 24 -15.41 13.73 12.70
C VAL A 24 -16.09 12.59 13.46
N VAL A 25 -17.04 12.88 14.35
CA VAL A 25 -17.72 11.85 15.17
C VAL A 25 -19.01 11.37 14.51
N THR A 26 -19.80 12.32 13.99
CA THR A 26 -21.13 12.05 13.43
C THR A 26 -21.30 12.62 12.03
N ASN A 27 -22.01 11.88 11.16
CA ASN A 27 -22.42 12.36 9.85
C ASN A 27 -23.71 13.19 9.96
N THR A 28 -23.61 14.33 10.64
CA THR A 28 -24.73 15.28 10.79
C THR A 28 -25.05 16.01 9.48
N ALA A 29 -24.12 16.01 8.51
CA ALA A 29 -24.29 16.63 7.20
C ALA A 29 -25.55 16.10 6.48
N MET A 30 -25.77 14.78 6.48
CA MET A 30 -26.96 14.16 5.90
C MET A 30 -28.26 14.66 6.56
N VAL A 31 -28.29 14.72 7.88
CA VAL A 31 -29.46 15.19 8.65
C VAL A 31 -29.70 16.68 8.41
N HIS A 32 -28.63 17.46 8.33
CA HIS A 32 -28.70 18.89 7.98
C HIS A 32 -29.22 19.11 6.56
N GLN A 33 -28.74 18.34 5.58
CA GLN A 33 -29.18 18.43 4.19
C GLN A 33 -30.66 18.05 4.06
N ALA A 34 -31.10 16.97 4.72
CA ALA A 34 -32.51 16.59 4.77
C ALA A 34 -33.39 17.69 5.37
N ALA A 35 -32.98 18.26 6.50
CA ALA A 35 -33.71 19.35 7.15
C ALA A 35 -33.75 20.63 6.32
N TRP A 36 -32.65 20.98 5.64
CA TRP A 36 -32.61 22.12 4.71
C TRP A 36 -33.51 21.90 3.51
N LYS A 37 -33.49 20.70 2.93
CA LYS A 37 -34.38 20.32 1.84
C LYS A 37 -35.85 20.43 2.26
N ASP A 38 -36.23 19.86 3.41
CA ASP A 38 -37.61 19.93 3.90
C ASP A 38 -38.03 21.38 4.21
N ALA A 39 -37.14 22.18 4.80
CA ALA A 39 -37.37 23.60 5.05
C ALA A 39 -37.63 24.35 3.73
N PHE A 40 -36.71 24.27 2.76
CA PHE A 40 -36.81 25.04 1.52
C PHE A 40 -37.90 24.54 0.58
N ASP A 41 -38.15 23.23 0.50
CA ASP A 41 -39.25 22.68 -0.29
C ASP A 41 -40.61 23.22 0.19
N ARG A 42 -40.73 23.53 1.49
CA ARG A 42 -41.92 24.17 2.06
C ARG A 42 -41.89 25.69 1.92
N ILE A 43 -40.76 26.36 2.17
CA ILE A 43 -40.61 27.82 2.02
C ILE A 43 -40.94 28.24 0.58
N LEU A 44 -40.43 27.52 -0.42
CA LEU A 44 -40.66 27.83 -1.84
C LEU A 44 -42.12 27.63 -2.28
N ARG A 45 -42.92 26.93 -1.48
CA ARG A 45 -44.38 26.76 -1.69
C ARG A 45 -45.21 27.76 -0.88
N ASP A 46 -44.59 28.57 -0.02
CA ASP A 46 -45.29 29.53 0.82
C ASP A 46 -45.96 30.62 -0.02
N PRO A 47 -47.21 31.03 0.28
CA PRO A 47 -47.91 32.10 -0.43
C PRO A 47 -47.17 33.44 -0.45
N ARG A 48 -46.26 33.70 0.49
CA ARG A 48 -45.43 34.90 0.57
C ARG A 48 -44.33 34.96 -0.49
N VAL A 49 -44.04 33.84 -1.17
CA VAL A 49 -43.07 33.78 -2.28
C VAL A 49 -43.70 34.35 -3.56
N PRO A 50 -43.11 35.40 -4.19
CA PRO A 50 -43.64 36.02 -5.39
C PRO A 50 -43.91 35.03 -6.54
N ALA A 51 -44.95 35.27 -7.33
CA ALA A 51 -45.35 34.38 -8.42
C ALA A 51 -44.26 34.19 -9.51
N GLY A 52 -43.36 35.17 -9.68
CA GLY A 52 -42.23 35.11 -10.60
C GLY A 52 -40.92 34.57 -10.00
N ALA A 53 -40.92 34.14 -8.74
CA ALA A 53 -39.72 33.59 -8.08
C ALA A 53 -39.39 32.18 -8.60
N ASN A 54 -38.11 31.83 -8.61
CA ASN A 54 -37.67 30.49 -8.99
C ASN A 54 -38.02 29.49 -7.87
N ARG A 55 -38.88 28.50 -8.16
CA ARG A 55 -39.32 27.48 -7.20
C ARG A 55 -38.63 26.12 -7.40
N ALA A 56 -37.52 26.08 -8.12
CA ALA A 56 -36.71 24.88 -8.23
C ALA A 56 -36.23 24.46 -6.82
N PRO A 57 -36.33 23.15 -6.48
CA PRO A 57 -35.94 22.64 -5.17
C PRO A 57 -34.45 22.88 -4.92
N LEU A 58 -34.02 22.73 -3.66
CA LEU A 58 -32.61 22.80 -3.30
C LEU A 58 -31.83 21.68 -3.99
N SER A 59 -30.91 22.04 -4.89
CA SER A 59 -29.93 21.10 -5.45
C SER A 59 -28.67 21.00 -4.58
N ARG A 60 -27.83 20.00 -4.82
CA ARG A 60 -26.53 19.87 -4.14
C ARG A 60 -25.62 21.06 -4.41
N ASN A 61 -25.56 21.54 -5.65
CA ASN A 61 -24.77 22.72 -5.99
C ASN A 61 -25.29 23.99 -5.27
N ASP A 62 -26.62 24.12 -5.11
CA ASP A 62 -27.17 25.21 -4.31
C ASP A 62 -26.76 25.10 -2.84
N TYR A 63 -26.75 23.89 -2.27
CA TYR A 63 -26.30 23.67 -0.89
C TYR A 63 -24.85 24.12 -0.71
N LEU A 64 -23.94 23.62 -1.54
CA LEU A 64 -22.52 23.97 -1.48
C LEU A 64 -22.27 25.47 -1.72
N THR A 65 -23.05 26.09 -2.61
CA THR A 65 -22.84 27.51 -2.99
C THR A 65 -23.41 28.50 -1.97
N PHE A 66 -24.59 28.20 -1.40
CA PHE A 66 -25.37 29.18 -0.64
C PHE A 66 -25.53 28.87 0.84
N ILE A 67 -25.34 27.61 1.26
CA ILE A 67 -25.67 27.15 2.61
C ILE A 67 -24.44 26.66 3.35
N ASP A 68 -23.62 25.84 2.69
CA ASP A 68 -22.50 25.17 3.30
C ASP A 68 -21.46 26.16 3.83
N GLY A 69 -20.93 25.90 5.03
CA GLY A 69 -19.97 26.77 5.71
C GLY A 69 -20.50 28.14 6.19
N MET A 70 -21.80 28.45 6.05
CA MET A 70 -22.37 29.76 6.43
C MET A 70 -23.23 29.70 7.71
N PRO A 71 -23.34 30.83 8.46
CA PRO A 71 -24.36 30.98 9.49
C PRO A 71 -25.76 30.71 8.92
N ARG A 72 -26.61 30.02 9.68
CA ARG A 72 -27.91 29.49 9.20
C ARG A 72 -28.80 30.58 8.63
N GLU A 73 -28.90 31.71 9.33
CA GLU A 73 -29.70 32.86 8.92
C GLU A 73 -29.20 33.50 7.62
N GLU A 74 -27.88 33.47 7.40
CA GLU A 74 -27.27 34.00 6.18
C GLU A 74 -27.48 33.05 5.00
N GLY A 75 -27.39 31.73 5.23
CA GLY A 75 -27.72 30.72 4.24
C GLY A 75 -29.17 30.81 3.75
N VAL A 76 -30.13 31.05 4.67
CA VAL A 76 -31.53 31.33 4.30
C VAL A 76 -31.63 32.54 3.39
N VAL A 77 -31.04 33.68 3.81
CA VAL A 77 -31.14 34.94 3.07
C VAL A 77 -30.53 34.80 1.67
N ARG A 78 -29.35 34.18 1.56
CA ARG A 78 -28.64 34.01 0.27
C ARG A 78 -29.37 33.06 -0.67
N PHE A 79 -29.82 31.91 -0.18
CA PHE A 79 -30.55 30.95 -1.01
C PHE A 79 -31.87 31.55 -1.52
N LEU A 80 -32.64 32.19 -0.65
CA LEU A 80 -33.90 32.82 -1.04
C LEU A 80 -33.68 33.99 -2.00
N ALA A 81 -32.63 34.80 -1.80
CA ALA A 81 -32.27 35.85 -2.74
C ALA A 81 -31.91 35.29 -4.14
N ALA A 82 -31.19 34.18 -4.21
CA ALA A 82 -30.89 33.47 -5.47
C ALA A 82 -32.15 32.91 -6.15
N ARG A 83 -33.25 32.76 -5.41
CA ARG A 83 -34.58 32.40 -5.93
C ARG A 83 -35.48 33.59 -6.23
N GLY A 84 -35.00 34.82 -6.04
CA GLY A 84 -35.78 36.05 -6.25
C GLY A 84 -36.69 36.42 -5.07
N VAL A 85 -36.43 35.89 -3.89
CA VAL A 85 -37.19 36.15 -2.64
C VAL A 85 -36.31 36.95 -1.68
N GLN A 86 -36.75 38.16 -1.32
CA GLN A 86 -36.06 38.99 -0.34
C GLN A 86 -36.61 38.72 1.05
N VAL A 87 -35.71 38.45 2.00
CA VAL A 87 -36.03 38.21 3.41
C VAL A 87 -35.06 39.02 4.25
N GLU A 88 -35.57 39.75 5.24
CA GLU A 88 -34.72 40.49 6.18
C GLU A 88 -33.95 39.52 7.08
N LYS A 89 -32.75 39.89 7.54
CA LYS A 89 -31.94 39.02 8.41
C LYS A 89 -32.68 38.65 9.70
N GLY A 90 -33.37 39.61 10.33
CA GLY A 90 -34.03 39.42 11.63
C GLY A 90 -33.06 39.47 12.81
N ASN A 91 -33.43 38.87 13.95
CA ASN A 91 -32.59 38.74 15.15
C ASN A 91 -32.85 37.42 15.91
N GLU A 92 -31.99 37.07 16.88
CA GLU A 92 -32.05 35.81 17.63
C GLU A 92 -33.35 35.58 18.44
N THR A 93 -34.17 36.61 18.66
CA THR A 93 -35.45 36.49 19.39
C THR A 93 -36.66 36.21 18.49
N ASP A 94 -36.46 36.15 17.17
CA ASP A 94 -37.53 35.85 16.22
C ASP A 94 -38.04 34.41 16.39
N GLU A 95 -39.37 34.23 16.44
CA GLU A 95 -39.99 32.91 16.59
C GLU A 95 -39.74 32.02 15.36
N ALA A 96 -39.68 30.70 15.58
CA ALA A 96 -39.54 29.72 14.51
C ALA A 96 -40.68 29.88 13.49
N GLY A 97 -40.33 30.12 12.23
CA GLY A 97 -41.27 30.34 11.13
C GLY A 97 -41.61 31.81 10.87
N ALA A 98 -41.09 32.75 11.67
CA ALA A 98 -41.10 34.17 11.31
C ALA A 98 -40.37 34.37 9.97
N TRP A 99 -40.87 35.30 9.14
CA TRP A 99 -40.35 35.54 7.79
C TRP A 99 -39.08 36.41 7.80
N THR A 100 -38.09 35.95 8.55
CA THR A 100 -36.76 36.52 8.66
C THR A 100 -35.72 35.40 8.52
N GLY A 101 -34.46 35.74 8.25
CA GLY A 101 -33.36 34.77 8.21
C GLY A 101 -33.25 33.98 9.53
N PHE A 102 -33.36 34.66 10.67
CA PHE A 102 -33.36 34.01 11.99
C PHE A 102 -34.60 33.15 12.23
N GLY A 103 -35.81 33.63 11.92
CA GLY A 103 -37.05 32.86 12.13
C GLY A 103 -37.14 31.60 11.27
N LEU A 104 -36.78 31.69 9.99
CA LEU A 104 -36.72 30.53 9.10
C LEU A 104 -35.54 29.59 9.45
N GLY A 105 -34.41 30.14 9.91
CA GLY A 105 -33.29 29.36 10.43
C GLY A 105 -33.65 28.58 11.70
N ALA A 106 -34.43 29.18 12.60
CA ALA A 106 -34.98 28.52 13.79
C ALA A 106 -35.97 27.41 13.41
N TRP A 107 -36.82 27.64 12.41
CA TRP A 107 -37.73 26.60 11.90
C TRP A 107 -36.97 25.42 11.28
N LYS A 108 -35.92 25.68 10.49
CA LYS A 108 -35.03 24.61 10.02
C LYS A 108 -34.39 23.84 11.17
N ASN A 109 -34.09 24.50 12.28
CA ASN A 109 -33.58 23.81 13.48
C ASN A 109 -34.64 22.86 14.08
N GLU A 110 -35.92 23.25 14.12
CA GLU A 110 -36.99 22.34 14.55
C GLU A 110 -37.11 21.13 13.62
N LEU A 111 -37.01 21.33 12.30
CA LEU A 111 -37.01 20.23 11.33
C LEU A 111 -35.77 19.35 11.48
N PHE A 112 -34.60 19.93 11.73
CA PHE A 112 -33.39 19.17 12.04
C PHE A 112 -33.57 18.29 13.29
N LEU A 113 -34.10 18.84 14.38
CA LEU A 113 -34.38 18.08 15.59
C LEU A 113 -35.44 17.00 15.36
N LYS A 114 -36.40 17.24 14.48
CA LYS A 114 -37.38 16.24 14.06
C LYS A 114 -36.70 15.08 13.30
N HIS A 115 -35.92 15.39 12.27
CA HIS A 115 -35.16 14.39 11.50
C HIS A 115 -34.20 13.60 12.39
N LEU A 116 -33.49 14.28 13.30
CA LEU A 116 -32.61 13.61 14.25
C LEU A 116 -33.35 12.61 15.16
N ARG A 117 -34.59 12.91 15.57
CA ARG A 117 -35.42 12.00 16.38
C ARG A 117 -36.05 10.87 15.58
N THR A 118 -36.42 11.10 14.32
CA THR A 118 -37.11 10.11 13.48
C THR A 118 -36.14 9.19 12.76
N ASP A 119 -35.06 9.77 12.24
CA ASP A 119 -34.15 9.11 11.30
C ASP A 119 -32.81 8.75 11.99
N GLY A 120 -32.55 9.33 13.17
CA GLY A 120 -31.31 9.15 13.92
C GLY A 120 -30.13 9.93 13.32
N VAL A 121 -28.94 9.63 13.80
CA VAL A 121 -27.67 10.08 13.19
C VAL A 121 -26.65 8.95 13.28
N GLN A 122 -25.90 8.76 12.20
CA GLN A 122 -24.84 7.74 12.17
C GLN A 122 -23.53 8.33 12.67
N SER A 123 -22.83 7.54 13.49
CA SER A 123 -21.45 7.82 13.86
C SER A 123 -20.50 7.11 12.90
N TYR A 124 -19.33 7.70 12.65
CA TYR A 124 -18.33 7.06 11.80
C TYR A 124 -17.74 5.84 12.50
N PRO A 125 -17.73 4.64 11.87
CA PRO A 125 -17.23 3.41 12.49
C PRO A 125 -15.80 3.53 13.04
N GLY A 126 -14.85 4.09 12.26
CA GLY A 126 -13.48 4.26 12.71
C GLY A 126 -13.34 5.21 13.92
N THR A 127 -14.20 6.23 14.01
CA THR A 127 -14.26 7.10 15.18
C THR A 127 -14.82 6.37 16.40
N LEU A 128 -15.85 5.53 16.24
CA LEU A 128 -16.38 4.69 17.33
C LEU A 128 -15.33 3.71 17.84
N ASP A 129 -14.60 3.06 16.94
CA ASP A 129 -13.54 2.11 17.30
C ASP A 129 -12.43 2.81 18.09
N LEU A 130 -12.01 4.01 17.68
CA LEU A 130 -11.05 4.81 18.46
C LEU A 130 -11.62 5.18 19.84
N LEU A 131 -12.87 5.65 19.94
CA LEU A 131 -13.48 6.01 21.22
C LEU A 131 -13.56 4.82 22.17
N GLN A 132 -13.92 3.64 21.68
CA GLN A 132 -13.96 2.40 22.48
C GLN A 132 -12.56 2.00 22.97
N ARG A 133 -11.54 2.12 22.12
CA ARG A 133 -10.14 1.86 22.49
C ARG A 133 -9.64 2.83 23.55
N LEU A 134 -9.93 4.12 23.40
CA LEU A 134 -9.59 5.15 24.39
C LEU A 134 -10.29 4.91 25.73
N ALA A 135 -11.57 4.52 25.71
CA ALA A 135 -12.32 4.17 26.92
C ALA A 135 -11.73 2.94 27.62
N GLY A 136 -11.38 1.88 26.88
CA GLY A 136 -10.68 0.71 27.41
C GLY A 136 -9.32 1.04 28.01
N ALA A 137 -8.66 2.08 27.49
CA ALA A 137 -7.40 2.63 27.98
C ALA A 137 -7.52 3.66 29.11
N ALA A 138 -8.75 4.02 29.52
CA ALA A 138 -9.02 5.10 30.45
C ALA A 138 -8.44 6.47 30.03
N VAL A 139 -8.29 6.71 28.72
CA VAL A 139 -7.88 8.01 28.17
C VAL A 139 -9.14 8.90 28.07
N PRO A 140 -9.21 10.02 28.80
CA PRO A 140 -10.39 10.88 28.80
C PRO A 140 -10.56 11.62 27.47
N THR A 141 -11.81 11.71 27.03
CA THR A 141 -12.19 12.32 25.75
C THR A 141 -13.11 13.53 25.94
N ALA A 142 -13.08 14.46 24.98
CA ALA A 142 -14.03 15.58 24.90
C ALA A 142 -14.58 15.76 23.50
N VAL A 143 -15.78 16.34 23.40
CA VAL A 143 -16.34 16.88 22.15
C VAL A 143 -16.37 18.39 22.23
N VAL A 144 -15.96 19.04 21.14
CA VAL A 144 -16.08 20.48 20.91
C VAL A 144 -16.85 20.70 19.62
N THR A 145 -17.90 21.53 19.62
CA THR A 145 -18.62 21.90 18.39
C THR A 145 -19.14 23.34 18.48
N SER A 146 -19.29 23.97 17.32
CA SER A 146 -19.98 25.27 17.20
C SER A 146 -21.50 25.13 17.31
N SER A 147 -22.04 23.93 17.12
CA SER A 147 -23.46 23.61 17.23
C SER A 147 -23.98 23.80 18.65
N ARG A 148 -25.23 24.26 18.79
CA ARG A 148 -25.96 24.32 20.08
C ARG A 148 -26.72 23.02 20.39
N ASN A 149 -26.61 22.00 19.53
CA ASN A 149 -27.39 20.76 19.60
C ASN A 149 -26.56 19.54 20.01
N ALA A 150 -25.31 19.72 20.47
CA ALA A 150 -24.36 18.62 20.70
C ALA A 150 -24.93 17.48 21.55
N GLY A 151 -25.59 17.81 22.67
CA GLY A 151 -26.18 16.81 23.56
C GLY A 151 -27.22 15.92 22.88
N LEU A 152 -28.11 16.52 22.08
CA LEU A 152 -29.15 15.78 21.36
C LEU A 152 -28.58 14.91 20.24
N VAL A 153 -27.51 15.37 19.57
CA VAL A 153 -26.81 14.60 18.53
C VAL A 153 -26.11 13.39 19.15
N LEU A 154 -25.40 13.58 20.27
CA LEU A 154 -24.72 12.49 20.99
C LEU A 154 -25.70 11.46 21.57
N GLU A 155 -26.87 11.91 22.07
CA GLU A 155 -27.94 11.04 22.55
C GLU A 155 -28.55 10.22 21.40
N ALA A 156 -28.86 10.86 20.27
CA ALA A 156 -29.39 10.18 19.09
C ALA A 156 -28.39 9.18 18.47
N ALA A 157 -27.09 9.46 18.58
CA ALA A 157 -26.02 8.55 18.19
C ALA A 157 -25.75 7.43 19.21
N GLY A 158 -26.25 7.55 20.44
CA GLY A 158 -26.02 6.57 21.51
C GLY A 158 -24.60 6.58 22.10
N ILE A 159 -23.87 7.69 22.00
CA ILE A 159 -22.43 7.77 22.35
C ILE A 159 -22.09 8.85 23.39
N GLN A 160 -23.10 9.49 23.99
CA GLN A 160 -22.91 10.53 25.01
C GLN A 160 -22.00 10.09 26.17
N ASP A 161 -22.09 8.83 26.58
CA ASP A 161 -21.34 8.29 27.72
C ASP A 161 -19.86 8.02 27.40
N LEU A 162 -19.48 8.13 26.11
CA LEU A 162 -18.09 8.00 25.68
C LEU A 162 -17.30 9.30 25.85
N PHE A 163 -17.93 10.42 26.24
CA PHE A 163 -17.27 11.72 26.38
C PHE A 163 -17.37 12.27 27.80
N ARG A 164 -16.22 12.59 28.39
CA ARG A 164 -16.16 13.18 29.74
C ARG A 164 -16.55 14.66 29.74
N VAL A 165 -16.28 15.37 28.65
CA VAL A 165 -16.55 16.80 28.50
C VAL A 165 -17.23 17.06 27.16
N VAL A 166 -18.32 17.81 27.17
CA VAL A 166 -18.97 18.32 25.95
C VAL A 166 -18.97 19.84 26.01
N LEU A 167 -18.33 20.49 25.04
CA LEU A 167 -18.32 21.95 24.86
C LEU A 167 -19.03 22.30 23.55
N ASP A 168 -20.29 22.67 23.68
CA ASP A 168 -21.14 23.11 22.58
C ASP A 168 -21.20 24.65 22.49
N GLY A 169 -21.83 25.17 21.43
CA GLY A 169 -22.01 26.61 21.23
C GLY A 169 -22.74 27.31 22.39
N THR A 170 -23.64 26.62 23.08
CA THR A 170 -24.36 27.14 24.26
C THR A 170 -23.39 27.35 25.43
N THR A 171 -22.52 26.36 25.68
CA THR A 171 -21.53 26.41 26.74
C THR A 171 -20.43 27.42 26.43
N ALA A 172 -19.96 27.50 25.19
CA ALA A 172 -18.99 28.50 24.75
C ALA A 172 -19.49 29.93 24.97
N ALA A 173 -20.75 30.22 24.60
CA ALA A 173 -21.37 31.53 24.82
C ALA A 173 -21.50 31.86 26.30
N ARG A 174 -21.96 30.91 27.13
CA ARG A 174 -22.07 31.10 28.59
C ARG A 174 -20.72 31.42 29.26
N LEU A 175 -19.63 30.91 28.71
CA LEU A 175 -18.27 31.09 29.22
C LEU A 175 -17.52 32.27 28.57
N GLY A 176 -18.13 32.97 27.60
CA GLY A 176 -17.48 34.05 26.87
C GLY A 176 -16.28 33.62 26.03
N LEU A 177 -16.25 32.36 25.57
CA LEU A 177 -15.15 31.83 24.76
C LEU A 177 -15.32 32.23 23.30
N ARG A 178 -14.23 32.61 22.63
CA ARG A 178 -14.25 32.86 21.19
C ARG A 178 -14.30 31.53 20.44
N GLY A 179 -15.11 31.46 19.38
CA GLY A 179 -15.18 30.27 18.51
C GLY A 179 -13.91 30.08 17.66
N LYS A 180 -13.82 28.93 16.99
CA LYS A 180 -12.79 28.63 15.98
C LYS A 180 -12.75 29.76 14.93
N PRO A 181 -11.57 30.25 14.50
CA PRO A 181 -10.22 29.68 14.68
C PRO A 181 -9.47 30.14 15.95
N ALA A 182 -10.15 30.75 16.93
CA ALA A 182 -9.52 30.99 18.24
C ALA A 182 -9.39 29.66 19.02
N PRO A 183 -8.29 29.44 19.77
CA PRO A 183 -8.07 28.18 20.48
C PRO A 183 -8.92 28.03 21.75
N ASP A 184 -9.65 29.07 22.16
CA ASP A 184 -10.33 29.20 23.46
C ASP A 184 -11.20 27.98 23.82
N VAL A 185 -11.98 27.45 22.87
CA VAL A 185 -12.87 26.29 23.09
C VAL A 185 -12.10 24.98 23.31
N PHE A 186 -11.01 24.75 22.57
CA PHE A 186 -10.18 23.56 22.76
C PHE A 186 -9.37 23.65 24.06
N LEU A 187 -8.79 24.81 24.37
CA LEU A 187 -8.08 25.05 25.64
C LEU A 187 -9.01 24.85 26.85
N ALA A 188 -10.26 25.30 26.73
CA ALA A 188 -11.29 25.11 27.74
C ALA A 188 -11.70 23.64 27.91
N ALA A 189 -11.65 22.82 26.85
CA ALA A 189 -11.87 21.37 26.93
C ALA A 189 -10.70 20.69 27.63
N ALA A 190 -9.47 20.95 27.19
CA ALA A 190 -8.24 20.38 27.79
C ALA A 190 -8.16 20.68 29.30
N SER A 191 -8.41 21.93 29.70
CA SER A 191 -8.44 22.34 31.11
C SER A 191 -9.47 21.57 31.94
N ARG A 192 -10.66 21.27 31.37
CA ARG A 192 -11.71 20.48 32.05
C ARG A 192 -11.38 19.00 32.14
N LEU A 193 -10.62 18.47 31.18
CA LEU A 193 -10.07 17.12 31.25
C LEU A 193 -8.90 17.02 32.24
N GLY A 194 -8.33 18.15 32.65
CA GLY A 194 -7.18 18.22 33.55
C GLY A 194 -5.84 17.96 32.85
N VAL A 195 -5.78 18.19 31.53
CA VAL A 195 -4.62 17.88 30.68
C VAL A 195 -4.07 19.17 30.06
N SER A 196 -2.74 19.27 29.94
CA SER A 196 -2.09 20.39 29.27
C SER A 196 -2.14 20.22 27.74
N PRO A 197 -2.25 21.29 26.92
CA PRO A 197 -2.39 21.16 25.47
C PRO A 197 -1.32 20.30 24.78
N PRO A 198 -0.01 20.37 25.12
CA PRO A 198 1.00 19.52 24.51
C PRO A 198 0.83 18.01 24.76
N HIS A 199 -0.01 17.64 25.72
CA HIS A 199 -0.36 16.25 26.08
C HIS A 199 -1.75 15.83 25.57
N ALA A 200 -2.42 16.68 24.79
CA ALA A 200 -3.74 16.40 24.23
C ALA A 200 -3.73 16.42 22.71
N VAL A 201 -4.59 15.59 22.12
CA VAL A 201 -4.83 15.52 20.67
C VAL A 201 -6.11 16.28 20.32
N VAL A 202 -6.11 17.00 19.19
CA VAL A 202 -7.30 17.59 18.57
C VAL A 202 -7.55 16.90 17.23
N ILE A 203 -8.77 16.43 16.98
CA ILE A 203 -9.20 15.82 15.72
C ILE A 203 -10.30 16.69 15.10
N GLU A 204 -10.08 17.15 13.87
CA GLU A 204 -10.92 18.14 13.18
C GLU A 204 -11.03 17.85 11.67
N ASP A 205 -12.17 18.12 11.04
CA ASP A 205 -12.42 18.11 9.60
C ASP A 205 -12.37 19.51 8.94
N SER A 206 -12.34 20.61 9.73
CA SER A 206 -12.33 21.98 9.20
C SER A 206 -10.99 22.72 9.37
N ALA A 207 -10.61 23.51 8.35
CA ALA A 207 -9.40 24.34 8.40
C ALA A 207 -9.39 25.33 9.58
N ALA A 208 -10.56 25.89 9.93
CA ALA A 208 -10.68 26.82 11.06
C ALA A 208 -10.43 26.12 12.41
N GLY A 209 -10.89 24.89 12.60
CA GLY A 209 -10.62 24.17 13.83
C GLY A 209 -9.23 23.55 13.88
N VAL A 210 -8.66 23.11 12.76
CA VAL A 210 -7.24 22.76 12.68
C VAL A 210 -6.38 23.95 13.11
N GLU A 211 -6.67 25.15 12.59
CA GLU A 211 -5.94 26.36 12.97
C GLU A 211 -6.11 26.68 14.47
N ALA A 212 -7.30 26.46 15.04
CA ALA A 212 -7.53 26.61 16.47
C ALA A 212 -6.71 25.61 17.31
N GLY A 213 -6.65 24.34 16.90
CA GLY A 213 -5.79 23.33 17.53
C GLY A 213 -4.31 23.73 17.44
N ARG A 214 -3.86 24.14 16.25
CA ARG A 214 -2.47 24.54 16.03
C ARG A 214 -2.05 25.76 16.85
N ARG A 215 -2.92 26.77 16.95
CA ARG A 215 -2.71 27.99 17.77
C ARG A 215 -2.79 27.72 19.28
N GLY A 216 -3.42 26.62 19.68
CA GLY A 216 -3.49 26.18 21.08
C GLY A 216 -2.28 25.39 21.55
N ASP A 217 -1.26 25.19 20.68
CA ASP A 217 -0.07 24.37 20.93
C ASP A 217 -0.41 22.96 21.45
N PHE A 218 -1.44 22.35 20.83
CA PHE A 218 -1.80 20.96 21.09
C PHE A 218 -0.75 19.99 20.56
N GLY A 219 -0.52 18.89 21.30
CA GLY A 219 0.55 17.93 21.02
C GLY A 219 0.41 17.21 19.67
N LEU A 220 -0.83 16.98 19.24
CA LEU A 220 -1.17 16.48 17.92
C LEU A 220 -2.47 17.12 17.44
N VAL A 221 -2.52 17.47 16.15
CA VAL A 221 -3.66 18.10 15.49
C VAL A 221 -3.89 17.32 14.21
N VAL A 222 -4.98 16.57 14.15
CA VAL A 222 -5.32 15.65 13.07
C VAL A 222 -6.41 16.29 12.24
N GLY A 223 -6.16 16.44 10.94
CA GLY A 223 -7.17 16.79 9.95
C GLY A 223 -7.86 15.54 9.42
N ILE A 224 -9.19 15.53 9.30
CA ILE A 224 -9.95 14.45 8.67
C ILE A 224 -10.50 14.95 7.34
N ASP A 225 -9.97 14.43 6.23
CA ASP A 225 -10.39 14.80 4.89
C ASP A 225 -11.36 13.78 4.28
N ARG A 226 -12.66 14.02 4.48
CA ARG A 226 -13.72 13.24 3.80
C ARG A 226 -14.22 13.88 2.51
N THR A 227 -13.71 15.06 2.14
CA THR A 227 -14.33 15.93 1.12
C THR A 227 -13.35 16.45 0.07
N GLY A 228 -12.08 16.02 0.09
CA GLY A 228 -11.04 16.44 -0.84
C GLY A 228 -10.36 17.77 -0.47
N ASN A 229 -10.34 18.12 0.81
CA ASN A 229 -9.80 19.38 1.35
C ASN A 229 -8.43 19.23 2.03
N ARG A 230 -7.70 18.12 1.83
CA ARG A 230 -6.40 17.83 2.46
C ARG A 230 -5.41 19.01 2.41
N ARG A 231 -5.24 19.65 1.24
CA ARG A 231 -4.35 20.82 1.08
C ARG A 231 -4.72 21.97 2.01
N GLN A 232 -6.01 22.21 2.24
CA GLN A 232 -6.48 23.27 3.13
C GLN A 232 -6.21 22.95 4.60
N LEU A 233 -6.41 21.69 5.00
CA LEU A 233 -6.13 21.22 6.37
C LEU A 233 -4.63 21.27 6.68
N GLU A 234 -3.79 20.87 5.74
CA GLU A 234 -2.33 20.99 5.87
C GLU A 234 -1.90 22.46 5.96
N ALA A 235 -2.43 23.33 5.10
CA ALA A 235 -2.14 24.76 5.12
C ALA A 235 -2.59 25.43 6.43
N ALA A 236 -3.65 24.94 7.06
CA ALA A 236 -4.12 25.38 8.38
C ALA A 236 -3.21 24.91 9.54
N GLY A 237 -2.27 24.00 9.28
CA GLY A 237 -1.28 23.54 10.25
C GLY A 237 -1.62 22.20 10.91
N ALA A 238 -2.39 21.34 10.26
CA ALA A 238 -2.55 19.95 10.70
C ALA A 238 -1.19 19.26 10.73
N HIS A 239 -0.94 18.46 11.78
CA HIS A 239 0.26 17.65 11.89
C HIS A 239 0.20 16.41 10.99
N THR A 240 -0.99 15.84 10.82
CA THR A 240 -1.30 14.79 9.86
C THR A 240 -2.73 14.99 9.33
N VAL A 241 -3.01 14.52 8.12
CA VAL A 241 -4.34 14.53 7.52
C VAL A 241 -4.68 13.13 7.04
N LEU A 242 -5.78 12.59 7.54
CA LEU A 242 -6.25 11.23 7.30
C LEU A 242 -7.62 11.25 6.63
N ASN A 243 -8.02 10.19 5.95
CA ASN A 243 -9.35 10.11 5.34
C ASN A 243 -10.39 9.60 6.35
N ASP A 244 -9.94 8.78 7.31
CA ASP A 244 -10.75 8.24 8.38
C ASP A 244 -10.02 8.26 9.72
N VAL A 245 -10.77 8.44 10.82
CA VAL A 245 -10.20 8.45 12.19
C VAL A 245 -9.65 7.07 12.57
N GLY A 246 -10.15 5.98 11.97
CA GLY A 246 -9.66 4.63 12.19
C GLY A 246 -8.20 4.44 11.74
N GLU A 247 -7.71 5.27 10.82
CA GLU A 247 -6.33 5.28 10.32
C GLU A 247 -5.34 5.86 11.35
N LEU A 248 -5.86 6.53 12.39
CA LEU A 248 -5.03 7.23 13.36
C LEU A 248 -4.36 6.28 14.35
N ASP A 249 -3.07 6.04 14.12
CA ASP A 249 -2.16 5.52 15.14
C ASP A 249 -1.62 6.68 15.99
N LEU A 250 -2.15 6.82 17.21
CA LEU A 250 -1.75 7.85 18.18
C LEU A 250 -0.27 7.76 18.61
N GLY A 251 0.38 6.62 18.38
CA GLY A 251 1.79 6.42 18.67
C GLY A 251 2.73 6.83 17.53
N GLN A 252 2.23 7.03 16.31
CA GLN A 252 3.10 7.31 15.16
C GLN A 252 3.70 8.71 15.26
N VAL A 253 5.03 8.82 15.10
CA VAL A 253 5.76 10.08 15.17
C VAL A 253 6.46 10.37 13.84
N ILE A 254 6.06 11.45 13.17
CA ILE A 254 6.65 11.90 11.91
C ILE A 254 7.57 13.09 12.18
N GLY A 255 8.86 12.82 12.37
CA GLY A 255 9.87 13.87 12.63
C GLY A 255 11.14 13.78 11.78
N ASN A 256 11.38 12.64 11.12
CA ASN A 256 12.61 12.37 10.38
C ASN A 256 12.27 11.58 9.10
N ALA A 257 12.90 11.94 7.98
CA ALA A 257 12.70 11.26 6.69
C ALA A 257 13.28 9.83 6.62
N TRP A 258 13.99 9.35 7.63
CA TRP A 258 14.66 8.04 7.63
C TRP A 258 14.32 7.17 8.85
N HIS A 259 13.47 7.66 9.75
CA HIS A 259 13.06 6.93 10.95
C HIS A 259 11.54 6.83 10.96
N LEU A 260 11.04 5.60 10.90
CA LEU A 260 9.64 5.30 11.21
C LEU A 260 9.56 4.99 12.71
N VAL A 261 8.87 5.87 13.45
CA VAL A 261 8.87 5.89 14.92
C VAL A 261 7.46 5.64 15.45
N TYR A 262 7.36 4.76 16.45
CA TYR A 262 6.13 4.51 17.21
C TYR A 262 6.40 4.66 18.71
N GLU A 263 5.55 5.42 19.39
CA GLU A 263 5.48 5.56 20.84
C GLU A 263 4.31 4.77 21.39
N GLY A 264 4.53 4.12 22.52
CA GLY A 264 3.52 3.30 23.18
C GLY A 264 3.08 2.08 22.37
N PHE A 265 1.96 1.50 22.79
CA PHE A 265 1.39 0.28 22.22
C PHE A 265 -0.08 0.52 21.87
N ASP A 266 -0.50 0.08 20.68
CA ASP A 266 -1.89 0.09 20.22
C ASP A 266 -2.22 -1.27 19.58
N ALA A 267 -3.02 -2.07 20.28
CA ALA A 267 -3.36 -3.42 19.86
C ALA A 267 -4.09 -3.48 18.51
N ALA A 268 -4.85 -2.43 18.15
CA ALA A 268 -5.56 -2.38 16.88
C ALA A 268 -4.61 -2.18 15.69
N HIS A 269 -3.52 -1.45 15.92
CA HIS A 269 -2.53 -1.13 14.90
C HIS A 269 -1.31 -2.06 14.93
N GLU A 270 -1.16 -2.97 15.91
CA GLU A 270 0.05 -3.80 16.00
C GLU A 270 0.28 -4.64 14.74
N GLY A 271 -0.77 -5.24 14.16
CA GLY A 271 -0.62 -5.99 12.90
C GLY A 271 -0.15 -5.14 11.72
N HIS A 272 -0.53 -3.86 11.70
CA HIS A 272 -0.09 -2.87 10.71
C HIS A 272 1.38 -2.45 11.00
N ARG A 273 1.70 -2.07 12.23
CA ARG A 273 3.07 -1.76 12.68
C ARG A 273 4.03 -2.91 12.38
N GLU A 274 3.61 -4.15 12.60
CA GLU A 274 4.39 -5.34 12.30
C GLU A 274 4.71 -5.48 10.81
N ALA A 275 3.76 -5.17 9.93
CA ALA A 275 3.99 -5.20 8.49
C ALA A 275 5.00 -4.13 8.08
N LEU A 276 4.79 -2.87 8.52
CA LEU A 276 5.68 -1.75 8.20
C LEU A 276 7.06 -1.84 8.85
N THR A 277 7.19 -2.57 9.96
CA THR A 277 8.48 -2.80 10.64
C THR A 277 9.11 -4.16 10.35
N THR A 278 8.67 -4.81 9.27
CA THR A 278 9.32 -6.01 8.72
C THR A 278 10.77 -5.70 8.34
N LEU A 279 11.66 -6.63 8.69
CA LEU A 279 13.06 -6.63 8.28
C LEU A 279 13.34 -7.80 7.33
N GLY A 280 14.02 -7.55 6.23
CA GLY A 280 14.36 -8.57 5.25
C GLY A 280 15.69 -8.34 4.56
N ASN A 281 16.09 -9.29 3.73
CA ASN A 281 17.33 -9.25 2.96
C ASN A 281 17.22 -9.91 1.58
N GLY A 282 16.00 -10.07 1.05
CA GLY A 282 15.71 -10.73 -0.23
C GLY A 282 15.72 -12.26 -0.19
N TYR A 283 16.30 -12.86 0.85
CA TYR A 283 16.19 -14.31 1.14
C TYR A 283 15.07 -14.59 2.13
N MET A 284 15.04 -13.83 3.23
CA MET A 284 14.02 -13.91 4.27
C MET A 284 13.37 -12.56 4.54
N GLY A 285 12.11 -12.58 4.98
CA GLY A 285 11.42 -11.45 5.61
C GLY A 285 10.89 -11.87 6.98
N VAL A 286 11.14 -11.07 8.00
CA VAL A 286 10.70 -11.29 9.38
C VAL A 286 9.88 -10.10 9.81
N ARG A 287 8.60 -10.33 10.08
CA ARG A 287 7.67 -9.27 10.49
C ARG A 287 8.16 -8.57 11.75
N GLY A 288 7.72 -7.33 11.90
CA GLY A 288 7.96 -6.43 13.02
C GLY A 288 7.48 -6.90 14.41
N ALA A 289 7.10 -8.16 14.56
CA ALA A 289 6.55 -8.77 15.77
C ALA A 289 7.51 -8.70 16.97
N ALA A 290 6.95 -8.61 18.17
CA ALA A 290 7.70 -8.54 19.41
C ALA A 290 8.42 -9.88 19.72
N PRO A 291 9.71 -9.89 20.11
CA PRO A 291 10.45 -11.12 20.41
C PRO A 291 9.85 -11.98 21.51
N GLU A 292 9.23 -11.37 22.52
CA GLU A 292 8.54 -12.08 23.60
C GLU A 292 7.19 -12.68 23.16
N GLY A 293 6.65 -12.24 22.02
CA GLY A 293 5.30 -12.59 21.54
C GLY A 293 4.19 -11.80 22.23
N GLY A 294 2.94 -12.22 22.05
CA GLY A 294 1.77 -11.57 22.66
C GLY A 294 0.47 -11.94 21.95
N SER A 295 -0.67 -11.63 22.58
CA SER A 295 -2.00 -11.99 22.05
C SER A 295 -2.43 -11.21 20.81
N PHE A 296 -1.80 -10.07 20.53
CA PHE A 296 -2.11 -9.20 19.38
C PHE A 296 -1.01 -9.20 18.31
N SER A 297 0.01 -10.06 18.46
CA SER A 297 1.15 -10.13 17.56
C SER A 297 1.00 -11.27 16.56
N TYR A 298 1.37 -11.02 15.31
CA TYR A 298 1.51 -12.02 14.26
C TYR A 298 2.98 -12.14 13.83
N ALA A 299 3.71 -13.03 14.51
CA ALA A 299 5.11 -13.33 14.20
C ALA A 299 5.23 -14.21 12.94
N GLY A 300 5.17 -13.57 11.77
CA GLY A 300 5.41 -14.19 10.48
C GLY A 300 6.88 -14.11 10.04
N MET A 301 7.40 -15.22 9.52
CA MET A 301 8.68 -15.28 8.83
C MET A 301 8.49 -15.96 7.48
N TYR A 302 8.94 -15.33 6.40
CA TYR A 302 8.74 -15.83 5.04
C TYR A 302 10.07 -15.98 4.32
N LEU A 303 10.21 -17.04 3.53
CA LEU A 303 11.41 -17.34 2.75
C LEU A 303 11.09 -17.24 1.26
N ALA A 304 11.88 -16.48 0.52
CA ALA A 304 11.63 -16.22 -0.89
C ALA A 304 11.56 -17.52 -1.71
N GLY A 305 10.44 -17.71 -2.41
CA GLY A 305 10.21 -18.88 -3.25
C GLY A 305 9.73 -20.14 -2.53
N VAL A 306 9.54 -20.14 -1.20
CA VAL A 306 9.06 -21.32 -0.46
C VAL A 306 7.52 -21.32 -0.37
N TYR A 307 6.91 -22.23 -1.13
CA TYR A 307 5.46 -22.42 -1.20
C TYR A 307 5.07 -23.85 -0.79
N ASN A 308 3.83 -24.03 -0.36
CA ASN A 308 3.27 -25.34 -0.03
C ASN A 308 1.77 -25.37 -0.29
N ARG A 309 1.27 -26.48 -0.87
CA ARG A 309 -0.17 -26.65 -1.09
C ARG A 309 -0.91 -27.21 0.11
N VAL A 310 -2.11 -26.70 0.33
CA VAL A 310 -3.06 -27.14 1.36
C VAL A 310 -4.46 -27.33 0.74
N ARG A 311 -5.31 -28.09 1.42
CA ARG A 311 -6.72 -28.25 1.03
C ARG A 311 -7.56 -27.18 1.72
N ALA A 312 -8.48 -26.58 0.97
CA ALA A 312 -9.45 -25.61 1.46
C ALA A 312 -10.84 -25.91 0.89
N GLU A 313 -11.88 -25.73 1.69
CA GLU A 313 -13.28 -25.81 1.26
C GLU A 313 -13.81 -24.38 1.01
N ALA A 314 -14.25 -24.11 -0.22
CA ALA A 314 -14.82 -22.81 -0.63
C ALA A 314 -15.95 -23.03 -1.62
N GLY A 315 -17.07 -22.31 -1.47
CA GLY A 315 -18.23 -22.44 -2.37
C GLY A 315 -18.84 -23.86 -2.43
N GLY A 316 -18.59 -24.73 -1.44
CA GLY A 316 -19.02 -26.12 -1.44
C GLY A 316 -18.10 -27.08 -2.23
N GLU A 317 -16.92 -26.63 -2.66
CA GLU A 317 -15.91 -27.42 -3.36
C GLU A 317 -14.61 -27.53 -2.54
N THR A 318 -13.97 -28.71 -2.57
CA THR A 318 -12.59 -28.89 -2.07
C THR A 318 -11.60 -28.41 -3.13
N LEU A 319 -10.86 -27.35 -2.82
CA LEU A 319 -9.79 -26.79 -3.66
C LEU A 319 -8.40 -27.11 -3.08
N LEU A 320 -7.40 -27.15 -3.97
CA LEU A 320 -5.99 -27.20 -3.60
C LEU A 320 -5.37 -25.82 -3.84
N GLU A 321 -4.92 -25.19 -2.77
CA GLU A 321 -4.41 -23.83 -2.79
C GLU A 321 -2.93 -23.83 -2.41
N GLU A 322 -2.11 -23.15 -3.19
CA GLU A 322 -0.69 -23.00 -2.92
C GLU A 322 -0.45 -21.71 -2.13
N HIS A 323 0.23 -21.76 -0.98
CA HIS A 323 0.54 -20.56 -0.20
C HIS A 323 2.04 -20.43 0.03
N MET A 324 2.53 -19.20 0.10
CA MET A 324 3.82 -18.89 0.70
C MET A 324 3.83 -19.33 2.17
N VAL A 325 4.87 -20.04 2.58
CA VAL A 325 4.92 -20.70 3.89
C VAL A 325 5.35 -19.72 4.98
N ASN A 326 4.60 -19.63 6.08
CA ASN A 326 5.11 -19.07 7.32
C ASN A 326 6.13 -20.06 7.93
N ALA A 327 7.41 -19.71 7.85
CA ALA A 327 8.55 -20.50 8.33
C ALA A 327 8.68 -20.44 9.87
N PRO A 328 9.48 -21.31 10.50
CA PRO A 328 9.62 -21.34 11.96
C PRO A 328 9.93 -19.97 12.55
N ASN A 329 9.17 -19.56 13.57
CA ASN A 329 9.38 -18.27 14.21
C ASN A 329 10.69 -18.29 15.01
N CYS A 330 11.67 -17.56 14.51
CA CYS A 330 13.03 -17.46 15.05
C CYS A 330 13.22 -16.31 16.04
N LEU A 331 12.20 -15.47 16.27
CA LEU A 331 12.26 -14.35 17.21
C LEU A 331 12.21 -14.69 18.71
N PRO A 332 11.58 -15.79 19.20
CA PRO A 332 11.28 -15.97 20.62
C PRO A 332 12.45 -15.66 21.57
N LEU A 333 12.29 -14.61 22.38
CA LEU A 333 13.15 -14.22 23.50
C LEU A 333 12.28 -13.53 24.56
N ASP A 334 12.07 -14.20 25.69
CA ASP A 334 11.09 -13.82 26.70
C ASP A 334 11.73 -13.78 28.10
N LEU A 335 11.17 -12.99 29.01
CA LEU A 335 11.77 -12.67 30.30
C LEU A 335 10.79 -13.01 31.45
N ARG A 336 11.32 -13.47 32.59
CA ARG A 336 10.57 -13.53 33.86
C ARG A 336 11.45 -13.37 35.07
N LEU A 337 10.84 -12.98 36.18
CA LEU A 337 11.46 -13.16 37.50
C LEU A 337 11.25 -14.62 37.96
N PRO A 338 12.20 -15.22 38.70
CA PRO A 338 12.06 -16.60 39.19
C PRO A 338 10.75 -16.81 39.94
N GLY A 339 10.05 -17.90 39.58
CA GLY A 339 8.75 -18.26 40.16
C GLY A 339 7.57 -17.36 39.76
N LYS A 340 7.75 -16.40 38.84
CA LYS A 340 6.67 -15.58 38.26
C LYS A 340 6.26 -16.10 36.87
N GLN A 341 5.18 -15.54 36.33
CA GLN A 341 4.77 -15.79 34.94
C GLN A 341 5.76 -15.14 33.96
N TRP A 342 5.80 -15.67 32.73
CA TRP A 342 6.53 -15.04 31.63
C TRP A 342 5.95 -13.68 31.29
N TRP A 343 6.77 -12.76 30.78
CA TRP A 343 6.31 -11.44 30.33
C TRP A 343 5.20 -11.58 29.28
N SER A 344 5.41 -12.45 28.30
CA SER A 344 4.41 -12.81 27.29
C SER A 344 3.10 -13.36 27.85
N GLU A 345 3.13 -13.91 29.07
CA GLU A 345 2.00 -14.50 29.79
C GLU A 345 1.42 -13.55 30.86
N GLY A 346 1.87 -12.29 30.91
CA GLY A 346 1.35 -11.26 31.82
C GLY A 346 2.16 -11.03 33.10
N GLY A 347 3.35 -11.60 33.21
CA GLY A 347 4.19 -11.47 34.42
C GLY A 347 4.78 -10.07 34.65
N MET A 348 4.85 -9.22 33.62
CA MET A 348 5.39 -7.86 33.63
C MET A 348 4.58 -6.95 32.70
N THR A 349 4.39 -5.69 33.05
CA THR A 349 3.61 -4.72 32.25
C THR A 349 4.51 -3.68 31.60
N SER A 350 4.27 -3.40 30.31
CA SER A 350 4.95 -2.29 29.62
C SER A 350 4.38 -0.95 30.10
N VAL A 351 5.25 -0.11 30.66
CA VAL A 351 4.94 1.25 31.13
C VAL A 351 5.22 2.27 30.05
N ARG A 352 6.29 2.07 29.28
CA ARG A 352 6.67 2.86 28.11
C ARG A 352 7.24 1.92 27.05
N GLU A 353 6.95 2.24 25.79
CA GLU A 353 7.53 1.60 24.62
C GLU A 353 7.90 2.69 23.61
N HIS A 354 9.07 2.57 23.00
CA HIS A 354 9.53 3.41 21.89
C HIS A 354 10.16 2.49 20.85
N ARG A 355 9.64 2.50 19.62
CA ARG A 355 10.08 1.65 18.51
C ARG A 355 10.57 2.52 17.37
N VAL A 356 11.75 2.23 16.83
CA VAL A 356 12.35 2.94 15.70
C VAL A 356 12.81 1.94 14.66
N LEU A 357 12.23 2.00 13.47
CA LEU A 357 12.82 1.41 12.28
C LEU A 357 13.73 2.44 11.61
N ASP A 358 15.03 2.18 11.61
CA ASP A 358 16.01 2.99 10.91
C ASP A 358 16.21 2.48 9.48
N LEU A 359 15.63 3.21 8.53
CA LEU A 359 15.65 2.87 7.11
C LEU A 359 17.06 2.99 6.49
N ARG A 360 17.94 3.82 7.05
CA ARG A 360 19.34 3.96 6.58
C ARG A 360 20.22 2.83 7.04
N ARG A 361 19.86 2.19 8.16
CA ARG A 361 20.62 1.10 8.76
C ARG A 361 19.99 -0.26 8.52
N ALA A 362 18.70 -0.32 8.16
CA ALA A 362 17.87 -1.53 8.13
C ALA A 362 17.84 -2.26 9.48
N VAL A 363 17.66 -1.47 10.55
CA VAL A 363 17.66 -1.94 11.94
C VAL A 363 16.36 -1.54 12.61
N LEU A 364 15.74 -2.47 13.33
CA LEU A 364 14.63 -2.17 14.24
C LEU A 364 15.14 -2.16 15.67
N GLU A 365 14.95 -1.03 16.35
CA GLU A 365 15.22 -0.86 17.77
C GLU A 365 13.90 -0.67 18.53
N ARG A 366 13.80 -1.25 19.72
CA ARG A 366 12.65 -1.14 20.60
C ARG A 366 13.12 -0.98 22.04
N ARG A 367 12.75 0.13 22.68
CA ARG A 367 13.09 0.48 24.06
C ARG A 367 11.84 0.39 24.92
N LEU A 368 11.92 -0.33 26.02
CA LEU A 368 10.79 -0.63 26.89
C LEU A 368 11.16 -0.37 28.34
N LEU A 369 10.18 0.09 29.11
CA LEU A 369 10.22 0.08 30.56
C LEU A 369 9.17 -0.89 31.07
N LEU A 370 9.62 -2.03 31.59
CA LEU A 370 8.74 -3.04 32.18
C LEU A 370 8.61 -2.79 33.68
N GLU A 371 7.43 -3.04 34.24
CA GLU A 371 7.15 -2.98 35.68
C GLU A 371 6.44 -4.26 36.13
N THR A 372 6.88 -4.82 37.25
CA THR A 372 6.25 -5.98 37.90
C THR A 372 5.15 -5.56 38.86
N ALA A 373 4.33 -6.53 39.32
CA ALA A 373 3.30 -6.27 40.33
C ALA A 373 3.84 -5.76 41.69
N ASP A 374 5.13 -5.98 41.98
CA ASP A 374 5.82 -5.44 43.16
C ASP A 374 6.64 -4.17 42.85
N HIS A 375 6.31 -3.47 41.76
CA HIS A 375 6.88 -2.18 41.33
C HIS A 375 8.38 -2.19 41.03
N ARG A 376 8.97 -3.38 40.78
CA ARG A 376 10.34 -3.47 40.26
C ARG A 376 10.33 -3.11 38.78
N ARG A 377 11.29 -2.28 38.37
CA ARG A 377 11.40 -1.78 37.01
C ARG A 377 12.60 -2.38 36.29
N LEU A 378 12.39 -2.75 35.03
CA LEU A 378 13.41 -3.30 34.15
C LEU A 378 13.39 -2.50 32.85
N GLU A 379 14.50 -1.85 32.52
CA GLU A 379 14.69 -1.27 31.19
C GLU A 379 15.15 -2.38 30.23
N VAL A 380 14.53 -2.43 29.05
CA VAL A 380 14.84 -3.41 28.01
C VAL A 380 15.06 -2.68 26.69
N VAL A 381 16.19 -2.93 26.03
CA VAL A 381 16.48 -2.43 24.68
C VAL A 381 16.70 -3.62 23.77
N GLN A 382 15.86 -3.76 22.76
CA GLN A 382 15.95 -4.80 21.75
C GLN A 382 16.38 -4.19 20.42
N THR A 383 17.44 -4.71 19.81
CA THR A 383 17.94 -4.26 18.51
C THR A 383 18.08 -5.47 17.60
N ARG A 384 17.47 -5.43 16.41
CA ARG A 384 17.51 -6.55 15.45
C ARG A 384 17.68 -6.12 14.01
N PHE A 385 18.22 -7.05 13.21
CA PHE A 385 18.36 -6.92 11.77
C PHE A 385 18.39 -8.30 11.09
N ALA A 386 17.86 -8.37 9.86
CA ALA A 386 18.15 -9.46 8.93
C ALA A 386 19.44 -9.10 8.18
N SER A 387 20.48 -9.92 8.30
CA SER A 387 21.81 -9.54 7.79
C SER A 387 21.80 -9.39 6.27
N MET A 388 22.24 -8.24 5.77
CA MET A 388 22.46 -8.04 4.34
C MET A 388 23.83 -8.60 3.91
N ALA A 389 24.76 -8.80 4.86
CA ALA A 389 26.08 -9.35 4.60
C ALA A 389 26.09 -10.89 4.52
N GLU A 390 25.17 -11.56 5.21
CA GLU A 390 24.99 -13.01 5.17
C GLU A 390 23.49 -13.32 5.04
N PRO A 391 23.00 -13.79 3.88
CA PRO A 391 21.57 -13.89 3.59
C PRO A 391 20.81 -14.83 4.53
N HIS A 392 21.50 -15.80 5.13
CA HIS A 392 20.90 -16.80 6.02
C HIS A 392 20.78 -16.34 7.47
N LEU A 393 21.20 -15.12 7.83
CA LEU A 393 21.39 -14.71 9.22
C LEU A 393 20.35 -13.70 9.73
N LEU A 394 19.74 -14.00 10.88
CA LEU A 394 18.93 -13.10 11.69
C LEU A 394 19.61 -12.88 13.04
N VAL A 395 19.69 -11.62 13.48
CA VAL A 395 20.36 -11.25 14.74
C VAL A 395 19.44 -10.39 15.59
N LEU A 396 19.36 -10.71 16.89
CA LEU A 396 18.64 -9.95 17.92
C LEU A 396 19.55 -9.77 19.13
N GLU A 397 19.81 -8.53 19.52
CA GLU A 397 20.36 -8.19 20.83
C GLU A 397 19.25 -7.71 21.74
N THR A 398 19.26 -8.15 23.00
CA THR A 398 18.40 -7.67 24.09
C THR A 398 19.28 -7.25 25.25
N VAL A 399 19.28 -5.97 25.59
CA VAL A 399 19.98 -5.40 26.74
C VAL A 399 18.98 -5.17 27.85
N ILE A 400 19.24 -5.71 29.04
CA ILE A 400 18.36 -5.57 30.21
C ILE A 400 19.09 -4.88 31.36
N THR A 401 18.41 -3.92 32.01
CA THR A 401 18.97 -3.14 33.13
C THR A 401 17.95 -3.05 34.27
N ALA A 402 18.28 -3.61 35.44
CA ALA A 402 17.45 -3.52 36.63
C ALA A 402 17.54 -2.13 37.28
N LEU A 403 16.40 -1.45 37.46
CA LEU A 403 16.36 -0.08 37.99
C LEU A 403 16.07 -0.07 39.49
N GLY A 404 17.12 0.11 40.30
CA GLY A 404 17.00 0.25 41.76
C GLY A 404 16.85 -1.07 42.53
N TRP A 405 17.12 -2.22 41.90
CA TRP A 405 17.11 -3.53 42.54
C TRP A 405 18.16 -4.47 41.92
N SER A 406 18.55 -5.50 42.65
CA SER A 406 19.44 -6.58 42.20
C SER A 406 18.74 -7.93 42.44
N GLY A 407 19.03 -8.93 41.63
CA GLY A 407 18.43 -10.26 41.75
C GLY A 407 18.53 -11.07 40.46
N GLN A 408 17.81 -12.19 40.43
CA GLN A 408 17.83 -13.11 39.30
C GLN A 408 16.71 -12.80 38.29
N VAL A 409 17.00 -13.03 37.01
CA VAL A 409 16.04 -13.03 35.90
C VAL A 409 16.26 -14.29 35.07
N GLU A 410 15.17 -14.90 34.62
CA GLU A 410 15.20 -16.02 33.69
C GLU A 410 14.86 -15.53 32.27
N VAL A 411 15.65 -15.96 31.29
CA VAL A 411 15.48 -15.64 29.88
C VAL A 411 15.18 -16.92 29.11
N ARG A 412 14.11 -16.93 28.30
CA ARG A 412 13.78 -18.04 27.42
C ARG A 412 14.03 -17.66 25.97
N SER A 413 15.00 -18.31 25.33
CA SER A 413 15.39 -18.09 23.93
C SER A 413 15.19 -19.36 23.11
N GLY A 414 14.49 -19.30 21.99
CA GLY A 414 14.20 -20.51 21.21
C GLY A 414 13.63 -20.28 19.82
N VAL A 415 13.23 -21.36 19.17
CA VAL A 415 12.58 -21.35 17.84
C VAL A 415 11.25 -22.10 17.94
N ASN A 416 10.18 -21.48 17.43
CA ASN A 416 8.86 -22.10 17.40
C ASN A 416 8.56 -22.67 16.01
N ALA A 417 8.54 -24.01 15.92
CA ALA A 417 8.19 -24.76 14.72
C ALA A 417 6.66 -24.99 14.56
N GLY A 418 5.85 -24.57 15.54
CA GLY A 418 4.40 -24.74 15.55
C GLY A 418 3.64 -23.56 14.93
N VAL A 419 4.25 -22.83 13.98
CA VAL A 419 3.60 -21.70 13.31
C VAL A 419 2.55 -22.18 12.32
N ARG A 420 1.59 -21.30 12.05
CA ARG A 420 0.45 -21.49 11.13
C ARG A 420 0.34 -20.27 10.23
N ASN A 421 -0.19 -20.44 9.03
CA ASN A 421 -0.57 -19.34 8.16
C ASN A 421 -1.95 -18.83 8.60
N ALA A 422 -1.98 -17.82 9.46
CA ALA A 422 -3.21 -17.27 10.05
C ALA A 422 -3.25 -15.73 10.01
N ASN A 423 -2.47 -15.11 9.11
CA ASN A 423 -2.44 -13.64 9.00
C ASN A 423 -3.74 -13.10 8.39
N LEU A 424 -4.37 -13.90 7.52
CA LEU A 424 -5.64 -13.60 6.87
C LEU A 424 -6.82 -14.22 7.64
N PRO A 425 -7.99 -13.57 7.67
CA PRO A 425 -9.20 -14.16 8.24
C PRO A 425 -9.60 -15.44 7.49
N GLU A 426 -9.92 -16.50 8.24
CA GLU A 426 -10.36 -17.79 7.69
C GLU A 426 -11.83 -17.71 7.26
N HIS A 427 -12.07 -17.49 5.96
CA HIS A 427 -13.40 -17.66 5.36
C HIS A 427 -13.60 -19.05 4.74
N ALA A 428 -12.50 -19.70 4.31
CA ALA A 428 -12.48 -21.07 3.82
C ALA A 428 -12.12 -22.05 4.95
N GLN A 429 -12.76 -23.22 4.98
CA GLN A 429 -12.42 -24.27 5.95
C GLN A 429 -11.28 -25.12 5.38
N GLY A 430 -10.06 -24.93 5.86
CA GLY A 430 -8.87 -25.60 5.32
C GLY A 430 -7.76 -25.78 6.35
N SER A 431 -6.66 -26.43 5.96
CA SER A 431 -5.48 -26.55 6.81
C SER A 431 -4.56 -25.34 6.63
N ASP A 432 -4.47 -24.50 7.65
CA ASP A 432 -3.47 -23.44 7.86
C ASP A 432 -2.07 -23.98 8.26
N VAL A 433 -1.93 -25.31 8.39
CA VAL A 433 -0.67 -25.99 8.74
C VAL A 433 0.14 -26.33 7.48
N HIS A 434 1.19 -25.55 7.23
CA HIS A 434 2.09 -25.76 6.09
C HIS A 434 3.37 -26.53 6.41
N ILE A 435 3.75 -26.62 7.70
CA ILE A 435 5.01 -27.25 8.13
C ILE A 435 4.77 -28.28 9.24
N ALA A 436 5.64 -29.29 9.28
CA ALA A 436 5.70 -30.29 10.34
C ALA A 436 7.06 -30.22 11.05
N ASP A 437 7.06 -30.27 12.38
CA ASP A 437 8.27 -30.36 13.21
C ASP A 437 8.99 -31.69 12.95
N ARG A 438 10.23 -31.60 12.44
CA ARG A 438 11.14 -32.72 12.15
C ARG A 438 12.37 -32.73 13.06
N THR A 439 12.39 -31.88 14.07
CA THR A 439 13.54 -31.73 14.98
C THR A 439 13.86 -33.06 15.63
N ALA A 440 15.07 -33.58 15.39
CA ALA A 440 15.48 -34.87 15.92
C ALA A 440 15.54 -34.84 17.45
N SER A 441 14.95 -35.86 18.09
CA SER A 441 15.12 -36.11 19.52
C SER A 441 16.58 -36.53 19.79
N HIS A 442 17.47 -35.56 20.06
CA HIS A 442 18.88 -35.74 20.42
C HIS A 442 19.67 -36.83 19.66
N ARG A 443 20.43 -36.45 18.63
CA ARG A 443 21.72 -37.12 18.35
C ARG A 443 22.83 -36.31 19.02
N SER A 444 23.17 -36.72 20.23
CA SER A 444 24.34 -36.23 20.96
C SER A 444 25.61 -36.66 20.21
N ILE A 445 26.14 -35.77 19.35
CA ILE A 445 27.59 -35.72 19.18
C ILE A 445 28.05 -34.69 20.22
N PRO A 446 28.84 -35.07 21.24
CA PRO A 446 29.32 -34.13 22.23
C PRO A 446 30.29 -33.16 21.55
N GLU A 447 29.82 -31.96 21.22
CA GLU A 447 30.71 -30.84 20.91
C GLU A 447 31.00 -30.03 22.19
N PRO A 448 32.22 -29.46 22.34
CA PRO A 448 32.59 -28.68 23.51
C PRO A 448 31.64 -27.49 23.77
N SER A 449 31.33 -27.26 25.04
CA SER A 449 30.14 -26.56 25.54
C SER A 449 30.07 -25.03 25.36
N ALA A 450 31.03 -24.38 24.69
CA ALA A 450 31.01 -22.93 24.49
C ALA A 450 30.42 -22.49 23.13
N LEU A 451 30.17 -23.44 22.22
CA LEU A 451 29.72 -23.20 20.83
C LEU A 451 28.49 -24.05 20.43
N ALA A 452 27.83 -24.71 21.39
CA ALA A 452 26.74 -25.62 21.12
C ALA A 452 25.49 -24.89 20.57
N ALA A 453 25.37 -24.83 19.25
CA ALA A 453 24.19 -24.32 18.58
C ALA A 453 23.05 -25.35 18.65
N SER A 454 21.87 -24.93 19.11
CA SER A 454 20.65 -25.71 19.00
C SER A 454 20.10 -25.61 17.58
N VAL A 455 19.50 -26.68 17.07
CA VAL A 455 18.90 -26.70 15.73
C VAL A 455 17.47 -27.19 15.81
N VAL A 456 16.58 -26.46 15.14
CA VAL A 456 15.20 -26.86 14.89
C VAL A 456 15.05 -27.12 13.40
N GLU A 457 14.47 -28.25 13.03
CA GLU A 457 14.23 -28.61 11.63
C GLU A 457 12.74 -28.83 11.41
N VAL A 458 12.22 -28.30 10.31
CA VAL A 458 10.85 -28.53 9.85
C VAL A 458 10.85 -28.97 8.40
N GLU A 459 9.73 -29.54 7.97
CA GLU A 459 9.51 -29.91 6.57
C GLU A 459 8.11 -29.46 6.15
N THR A 460 7.99 -28.84 4.98
CA THR A 460 6.67 -28.46 4.44
C THR A 460 5.84 -29.71 4.13
N THR A 461 4.54 -29.68 4.39
CA THR A 461 3.67 -30.88 4.39
C THR A 461 3.46 -31.51 3.02
N GLN A 462 3.58 -30.75 1.93
CA GLN A 462 3.37 -31.21 0.55
C GLN A 462 4.60 -31.00 -0.33
N SER A 463 5.23 -29.82 -0.28
CA SER A 463 6.36 -29.51 -1.17
C SER A 463 7.68 -30.18 -0.75
N LEU A 464 7.71 -30.79 0.45
CA LEU A 464 8.85 -31.50 1.05
C LEU A 464 10.14 -30.65 1.15
N ILE A 465 10.01 -29.32 1.17
CA ILE A 465 11.12 -28.42 1.47
C ILE A 465 11.46 -28.54 2.95
N ARG A 466 12.71 -28.87 3.25
CA ARG A 466 13.23 -28.88 4.62
C ARG A 466 13.82 -27.53 4.96
N ILE A 467 13.57 -27.06 6.17
CA ILE A 467 14.03 -25.77 6.68
C ILE A 467 14.66 -26.02 8.05
N ALA A 468 15.93 -25.63 8.21
CA ALA A 468 16.63 -25.72 9.47
C ALA A 468 16.95 -24.31 10.00
N ALA A 469 16.66 -24.09 11.28
CA ALA A 469 17.04 -22.91 12.03
C ALA A 469 18.04 -23.32 13.12
N ALA A 470 19.32 -23.01 12.91
CA ALA A 470 20.34 -23.15 13.94
C ALA A 470 20.43 -21.85 14.73
N TYR A 471 20.43 -21.90 16.06
CA TYR A 471 20.56 -20.71 16.89
C TYR A 471 21.56 -20.88 18.03
N ARG A 472 22.19 -19.77 18.41
CA ARG A 472 22.98 -19.62 19.64
C ARG A 472 22.52 -18.38 20.41
N THR A 473 22.56 -18.46 21.73
CA THR A 473 22.27 -17.33 22.63
C THR A 473 23.51 -17.07 23.50
N GLN A 474 24.10 -15.90 23.37
CA GLN A 474 25.29 -15.48 24.10
C GLN A 474 24.91 -14.38 25.10
N VAL A 475 25.43 -14.47 26.33
CA VAL A 475 25.11 -13.50 27.39
C VAL A 475 26.39 -12.90 27.95
N PHE A 476 26.39 -11.59 28.16
CA PHE A 476 27.48 -10.87 28.80
C PHE A 476 26.96 -9.94 29.92
N PRO A 477 27.40 -10.13 31.18
CA PRO A 477 28.23 -11.23 31.70
C PRO A 477 27.60 -12.63 31.51
N GLU A 478 28.41 -13.69 31.64
CA GLU A 478 27.97 -15.08 31.40
C GLU A 478 26.78 -15.48 32.29
N ALA A 479 25.87 -16.29 31.74
CA ALA A 479 24.72 -16.82 32.46
C ALA A 479 25.15 -17.80 33.56
N GLU A 480 24.37 -17.87 34.66
CA GLU A 480 24.64 -18.79 35.78
C GLU A 480 24.29 -20.24 35.45
N GLY A 481 23.35 -20.44 34.53
CA GLY A 481 22.90 -21.77 34.11
C GLY A 481 22.09 -21.70 32.82
N VAL A 482 22.13 -22.79 32.06
CA VAL A 482 21.38 -22.98 30.81
C VAL A 482 20.69 -24.33 30.87
N GLU A 483 19.37 -24.33 30.67
CA GLU A 483 18.53 -25.53 30.65
C GLU A 483 17.77 -25.63 29.33
N GLU A 484 17.91 -26.74 28.61
CA GLU A 484 17.11 -27.00 27.41
C GLU A 484 15.67 -27.36 27.78
N GLY A 485 14.72 -26.91 26.96
CA GLY A 485 13.30 -27.12 27.18
C GLY A 485 12.51 -27.21 25.88
N ARG A 486 11.33 -27.83 25.97
CA ARG A 486 10.39 -27.96 24.85
C ARG A 486 8.96 -27.85 25.35
N LYS A 487 8.12 -27.11 24.62
CA LYS A 487 6.66 -27.00 24.83
C LYS A 487 5.97 -27.18 23.48
N GLY A 488 5.45 -28.37 23.21
CA GLY A 488 4.91 -28.71 21.88
C GLY A 488 6.00 -28.60 20.80
N ALA A 489 5.77 -27.78 19.77
CA ALA A 489 6.74 -27.50 18.70
C ALA A 489 7.63 -26.27 19.00
N PHE A 490 7.57 -25.71 20.21
CA PHE A 490 8.49 -24.66 20.66
C PHE A 490 9.69 -25.29 21.37
N HIS A 491 10.89 -25.14 20.79
CA HIS A 491 12.16 -25.64 21.32
C HIS A 491 13.00 -24.46 21.80
N PHE A 492 13.48 -24.49 23.04
CA PHE A 492 14.11 -23.34 23.67
C PHE A 492 15.18 -23.71 24.70
N GLN A 493 15.95 -22.71 25.11
CA GLN A 493 16.84 -22.73 26.27
C GLN A 493 16.33 -21.70 27.29
N THR A 494 16.41 -22.04 28.57
CA THR A 494 16.18 -21.12 29.69
C THR A 494 17.52 -20.78 30.32
N LEU A 495 17.86 -19.49 30.37
CA LEU A 495 19.11 -18.97 30.92
C LEU A 495 18.81 -18.22 32.22
N LEU A 496 19.55 -18.52 33.29
CA LEU A 496 19.44 -17.83 34.57
C LEU A 496 20.51 -16.73 34.67
N LEU A 497 20.09 -15.47 34.85
CA LEU A 497 20.94 -14.30 34.82
C LEU A 497 20.91 -13.52 36.13
N SER A 498 22.10 -13.19 36.66
CA SER A 498 22.26 -12.26 37.77
C SER A 498 22.26 -10.81 37.31
N LEU A 499 21.32 -10.01 37.82
CA LEU A 499 21.26 -8.57 37.62
C LEU A 499 21.76 -7.81 38.84
N SER A 500 22.60 -6.81 38.59
CA SER A 500 22.98 -5.79 39.57
C SER A 500 22.29 -4.46 39.24
N ALA A 501 21.82 -3.74 40.26
CA ALA A 501 21.14 -2.47 40.08
C ALA A 501 21.95 -1.49 39.21
N GLY A 502 21.35 -1.03 38.11
CA GLY A 502 21.96 -0.09 37.16
C GLY A 502 23.01 -0.68 36.21
N ALA A 503 23.37 -1.96 36.33
CA ALA A 503 24.28 -2.62 35.41
C ALA A 503 23.50 -3.32 34.29
N ALA A 504 23.94 -3.11 33.05
CA ALA A 504 23.33 -3.72 31.87
C ALA A 504 23.88 -5.14 31.62
N VAL A 505 22.98 -6.05 31.25
CA VAL A 505 23.31 -7.40 30.75
C VAL A 505 22.91 -7.49 29.29
N ARG A 506 23.84 -7.88 28.40
CA ARG A 506 23.62 -8.02 26.95
C ARG A 506 23.33 -9.49 26.61
N ILE A 507 22.23 -9.75 25.90
CA ILE A 507 21.84 -11.07 25.41
C ILE A 507 21.78 -11.02 23.89
N THR A 508 22.70 -11.70 23.20
CA THR A 508 22.73 -11.77 21.73
C THR A 508 22.23 -13.13 21.26
N LYS A 509 21.10 -13.14 20.56
CA LYS A 509 20.57 -14.31 19.86
C LYS A 509 20.91 -14.21 18.38
N THR A 510 21.58 -15.22 17.86
CA THR A 510 21.98 -15.30 16.46
C THR A 510 21.40 -16.56 15.85
N VAL A 511 20.66 -16.42 14.75
CA VAL A 511 19.94 -17.52 14.09
C VAL A 511 20.33 -17.61 12.62
N ALA A 512 20.82 -18.78 12.20
CA ALA A 512 21.02 -19.11 10.80
C ALA A 512 19.86 -19.97 10.29
N VAL A 513 19.23 -19.56 9.19
CA VAL A 513 18.13 -20.28 8.54
C VAL A 513 18.57 -20.73 7.15
N VAL A 514 18.44 -22.03 6.88
CA VAL A 514 18.82 -22.66 5.62
C VAL A 514 17.73 -23.63 5.19
N THR A 515 17.49 -23.74 3.89
CA THR A 515 16.52 -24.63 3.28
C THR A 515 17.17 -25.70 2.41
N SER A 516 16.43 -26.75 2.06
CA SER A 516 16.86 -27.75 1.09
C SER A 516 16.96 -27.23 -0.35
N ARG A 517 16.61 -25.96 -0.59
CA ARG A 517 16.77 -25.29 -1.90
C ARG A 517 18.09 -24.54 -2.02
N ASP A 518 18.80 -24.35 -0.92
CA ASP A 518 20.09 -23.67 -0.94
C ASP A 518 21.17 -24.52 -1.60
N ARG A 519 22.09 -23.84 -2.27
CA ARG A 519 23.17 -24.50 -3.01
C ARG A 519 24.36 -24.76 -2.10
N ALA A 520 25.17 -25.75 -2.47
CA ALA A 520 26.43 -26.09 -1.78
C ALA A 520 26.28 -26.47 -0.29
N ILE A 521 25.17 -27.12 0.07
CA ILE A 521 24.95 -27.71 1.40
C ILE A 521 24.77 -29.22 1.30
N SER A 522 25.16 -29.96 2.34
CA SER A 522 24.91 -31.42 2.45
C SER A 522 23.53 -31.73 3.03
N SER A 523 23.06 -30.90 3.95
CA SER A 523 21.70 -30.86 4.49
C SER A 523 21.39 -29.46 5.02
N PRO A 524 20.11 -29.07 5.19
CA PRO A 524 19.76 -27.78 5.78
C PRO A 524 20.36 -27.59 7.18
N GLU A 525 20.32 -28.62 8.04
CA GLU A 525 20.95 -28.59 9.36
C GLU A 525 22.46 -28.29 9.26
N ALA A 526 23.18 -29.05 8.43
CA ALA A 526 24.63 -28.87 8.30
C ALA A 526 24.97 -27.49 7.73
N GLY A 527 24.17 -27.00 6.79
CA GLY A 527 24.28 -25.65 6.25
C GLY A 527 24.11 -24.59 7.33
N ALA A 528 23.01 -24.64 8.10
CA ALA A 528 22.73 -23.67 9.15
C ALA A 528 23.81 -23.64 10.24
N ARG A 529 24.29 -24.82 10.67
CA ARG A 529 25.43 -24.92 11.60
C ARG A 529 26.71 -24.31 11.00
N ALA A 530 27.00 -24.57 9.73
CA ALA A 530 28.18 -24.04 9.06
C ALA A 530 28.15 -22.51 8.93
N VAL A 531 26.96 -21.90 8.73
CA VAL A 531 26.80 -20.44 8.80
C VAL A 531 27.18 -19.93 10.18
N LEU A 532 26.62 -20.50 11.26
CA LEU A 532 26.94 -20.05 12.62
C LEU A 532 28.42 -20.23 12.99
N ALA A 533 29.05 -21.32 12.54
CA ALA A 533 30.44 -21.62 12.84
C ALA A 533 31.44 -20.62 12.22
N ARG A 534 31.09 -19.99 11.08
CA ARG A 534 31.97 -19.04 10.38
C ARG A 534 31.81 -17.57 10.79
N ILE A 535 30.72 -17.22 11.47
CA ILE A 535 30.42 -15.84 11.84
C ILE A 535 30.90 -15.51 13.27
N PRO A 536 31.34 -14.26 13.52
CA PRO A 536 31.74 -13.84 14.85
C PRO A 536 30.59 -13.90 15.86
N GLY A 537 30.92 -14.09 17.14
CA GLY A 537 29.95 -14.15 18.23
C GLY A 537 29.50 -12.80 18.77
N ASP A 538 30.16 -11.70 18.40
CA ASP A 538 29.82 -10.37 18.90
C ASP A 538 28.83 -9.65 17.99
N PHE A 539 27.84 -9.00 18.60
CA PHE A 539 26.78 -8.26 17.91
C PHE A 539 27.34 -7.09 17.08
N ASP A 540 28.30 -6.35 17.64
CA ASP A 540 28.80 -5.10 17.05
C ASP A 540 29.50 -5.35 15.69
N SER A 541 30.25 -6.43 15.54
CA SER A 541 30.85 -6.83 14.26
C SER A 541 29.80 -7.26 13.24
N LEU A 542 28.78 -8.03 13.66
CA LEU A 542 27.70 -8.47 12.77
C LEU A 542 26.87 -7.27 12.27
N LEU A 543 26.56 -6.33 13.16
CA LEU A 543 25.84 -5.10 12.83
C LEU A 543 26.65 -4.22 11.86
N THR A 544 27.95 -4.04 12.11
CA THR A 544 28.84 -3.28 11.22
C THR A 544 28.84 -3.88 9.81
N ALA A 545 29.00 -5.21 9.69
CA ALA A 545 28.98 -5.88 8.39
C ALA A 545 27.63 -5.72 7.68
N HIS A 546 26.51 -5.86 8.42
CA HIS A 546 25.17 -5.62 7.90
C HIS A 546 25.00 -4.19 7.38
N GLU A 547 25.35 -3.17 8.16
CA GLU A 547 25.19 -1.76 7.77
C GLU A 547 26.04 -1.38 6.56
N GLU A 548 27.25 -1.93 6.46
CA GLU A 548 28.09 -1.73 5.28
C GLU A 548 27.49 -2.37 4.02
N ALA A 549 26.94 -3.57 4.14
CA ALA A 549 26.24 -4.24 3.04
C ALA A 549 24.96 -3.48 2.65
N TRP A 550 24.12 -3.11 3.62
CA TRP A 550 22.92 -2.33 3.39
C TRP A 550 23.20 -0.99 2.73
N ARG A 551 24.25 -0.26 3.14
CA ARG A 551 24.65 1.00 2.52
C ARG A 551 25.04 0.84 1.04
N ARG A 552 25.55 -0.34 0.64
CA ARG A 552 25.84 -0.63 -0.78
C ARG A 552 24.55 -0.89 -1.56
N GLU A 553 23.59 -1.60 -0.99
CA GLU A 553 22.27 -1.83 -1.59
C GLU A 553 21.46 -0.54 -1.72
N LEU A 554 21.44 0.30 -0.69
CA LEU A 554 20.60 1.50 -0.64
C LEU A 554 21.08 2.61 -1.59
N ARG A 555 22.40 2.74 -1.78
CA ARG A 555 23.00 3.89 -2.49
C ARG A 555 22.43 4.11 -3.90
N PRO A 556 22.32 3.11 -4.79
CA PRO A 556 21.78 3.30 -6.14
C PRO A 556 20.32 3.75 -6.14
N PHE A 557 19.56 3.42 -5.09
CA PHE A 557 18.13 3.68 -5.00
C PHE A 557 17.79 5.00 -4.32
N MET A 558 18.78 5.74 -3.81
CA MET A 558 18.53 7.04 -3.20
C MET A 558 17.87 7.99 -4.21
N VAL A 559 16.73 8.54 -3.82
CA VAL A 559 16.02 9.60 -4.54
C VAL A 559 15.96 10.82 -3.62
N GLU A 560 16.72 11.85 -3.94
CA GLU A 560 16.74 13.10 -3.20
C GLU A 560 15.62 13.99 -3.73
N ILE A 561 14.65 14.34 -2.88
CA ILE A 561 13.57 15.26 -3.21
C ILE A 561 13.48 16.42 -2.23
N ASP A 562 13.12 17.59 -2.74
CA ASP A 562 12.75 18.75 -1.92
C ASP A 562 11.22 18.78 -1.77
N ALA A 563 10.74 18.11 -0.70
CA ALA A 563 9.34 17.91 -0.34
C ALA A 563 9.18 17.84 1.20
N PRO A 564 7.95 17.90 1.75
CA PRO A 564 7.68 17.75 3.18
C PRO A 564 8.30 16.48 3.80
N VAL A 565 8.55 16.51 5.12
CA VAL A 565 9.23 15.39 5.81
C VAL A 565 8.48 14.07 5.71
N GLN A 566 7.14 14.09 5.77
CA GLN A 566 6.29 12.90 5.59
C GLN A 566 6.48 12.29 4.21
N VAL A 567 6.34 13.08 3.14
CA VAL A 567 6.55 12.61 1.75
C VAL A 567 7.93 11.96 1.58
N ARG A 568 8.97 12.57 2.16
CA ARG A 568 10.33 11.99 2.13
C ARG A 568 10.45 10.70 2.95
N LEU A 569 9.83 10.65 4.13
CA LEU A 569 9.80 9.44 4.97
C LEU A 569 9.14 8.28 4.23
N VAL A 570 7.95 8.51 3.68
CA VAL A 570 7.17 7.48 2.99
C VAL A 570 7.89 7.01 1.72
N LEU A 571 8.45 7.92 0.92
CA LEU A 571 9.24 7.51 -0.26
C LEU A 571 10.47 6.68 0.15
N ASN A 572 11.17 7.05 1.22
CA ASN A 572 12.31 6.27 1.73
C ASN A 572 11.85 4.91 2.30
N LEU A 573 10.67 4.85 2.91
CA LEU A 573 10.05 3.61 3.39
C LEU A 573 9.75 2.67 2.21
N HIS A 574 9.20 3.20 1.11
CA HIS A 574 8.95 2.44 -0.12
C HIS A 574 10.24 1.91 -0.75
N ILE A 575 11.30 2.73 -0.80
CA ILE A 575 12.64 2.31 -1.25
C ILE A 575 13.17 1.19 -0.36
N PHE A 576 13.08 1.35 0.96
CA PHE A 576 13.52 0.37 1.94
C PHE A 576 12.80 -0.98 1.74
N HIS A 577 11.46 -0.98 1.65
CA HIS A 577 10.67 -2.20 1.48
C HIS A 577 10.90 -2.89 0.14
N LEU A 578 11.05 -2.12 -0.95
CA LEU A 578 11.44 -2.66 -2.25
C LEU A 578 12.77 -3.40 -2.16
N LEU A 579 13.78 -2.71 -1.62
CA LEU A 579 15.14 -3.24 -1.50
C LEU A 579 15.21 -4.49 -0.65
N GLN A 580 14.63 -4.49 0.55
CA GLN A 580 14.71 -5.66 1.42
C GLN A 580 13.92 -6.87 0.91
N THR A 581 12.98 -6.65 -0.01
CA THR A 581 12.26 -7.75 -0.70
C THR A 581 13.07 -8.30 -1.87
N LEU A 582 13.73 -7.44 -2.64
CA LEU A 582 14.42 -7.77 -3.89
C LEU A 582 15.85 -7.21 -3.89
N THR A 583 16.78 -7.99 -3.33
CA THR A 583 18.21 -7.63 -3.19
C THR A 583 19.07 -8.37 -4.21
N HIS A 584 20.39 -8.13 -4.20
CA HIS A 584 21.33 -8.99 -4.92
C HIS A 584 21.24 -10.47 -4.50
N HIS A 585 20.78 -10.81 -3.29
CA HIS A 585 20.59 -12.21 -2.88
C HIS A 585 19.50 -12.90 -3.69
N THR A 586 18.50 -12.14 -4.17
CA THR A 586 17.42 -12.66 -5.01
C THR A 586 17.94 -13.21 -6.34
N THR A 587 19.13 -12.81 -6.82
CA THR A 587 19.65 -13.26 -8.13
C THR A 587 19.91 -14.76 -8.21
N GLU A 588 20.20 -15.39 -7.07
CA GLU A 588 20.47 -16.82 -6.98
C GLU A 588 19.23 -17.64 -6.60
N LEU A 589 18.15 -16.95 -6.22
CA LEU A 589 16.89 -17.56 -5.81
C LEU A 589 15.96 -17.74 -6.99
N ASP A 590 15.08 -18.72 -6.83
CA ASP A 590 14.00 -18.94 -7.76
C ASP A 590 12.70 -18.32 -7.24
N ALA A 591 12.67 -16.98 -7.25
CA ALA A 591 11.60 -16.14 -6.72
C ALA A 591 11.21 -15.03 -7.72
N GLY A 592 9.94 -14.64 -7.72
CA GLY A 592 9.38 -13.52 -8.49
C GLY A 592 8.97 -12.35 -7.58
N VAL A 593 8.26 -11.37 -8.15
CA VAL A 593 7.72 -10.21 -7.42
C VAL A 593 6.38 -10.58 -6.79
N THR A 594 6.36 -10.83 -5.48
CA THR A 594 5.11 -11.10 -4.76
C THR A 594 4.34 -9.81 -4.54
N ALA A 595 3.00 -9.83 -4.65
CA ALA A 595 2.17 -8.63 -4.53
C ALA A 595 2.26 -7.95 -3.15
N ARG A 596 2.65 -8.71 -2.11
CA ARG A 596 2.80 -8.24 -0.73
C ARG A 596 4.22 -8.32 -0.15
N GLY A 597 5.22 -8.45 -1.01
CA GLY A 597 6.60 -8.71 -0.61
C GLY A 597 6.74 -9.95 0.28
N LEU A 598 7.70 -9.92 1.22
CA LEU A 598 7.87 -10.94 2.28
C LEU A 598 7.32 -10.46 3.63
N HIS A 599 6.15 -9.79 3.61
CA HIS A 599 5.64 -9.02 4.77
C HIS A 599 4.38 -9.63 5.40
N GLY A 600 3.76 -10.61 4.74
CA GLY A 600 2.53 -11.24 5.22
C GLY A 600 1.95 -12.21 4.19
N GLU A 601 0.74 -12.71 4.47
CA GLU A 601 0.07 -13.73 3.63
C GLU A 601 -0.96 -13.16 2.66
N GLY A 602 -1.11 -11.84 2.55
CA GLY A 602 -1.96 -11.23 1.54
C GLY A 602 -1.64 -11.74 0.13
N TYR A 603 -2.68 -12.07 -0.63
CA TYR A 603 -2.58 -12.78 -1.91
C TYR A 603 -1.75 -14.08 -1.88
N ARG A 604 -1.62 -14.72 -0.71
CA ARG A 604 -0.91 -16.00 -0.51
C ARG A 604 0.56 -15.97 -0.92
N GLY A 605 1.13 -14.77 -1.05
CA GLY A 605 2.47 -14.55 -1.58
C GLY A 605 2.61 -14.78 -3.09
N HIS A 606 1.51 -14.85 -3.86
CA HIS A 606 1.58 -15.08 -5.30
C HIS A 606 2.22 -13.93 -6.09
N VAL A 607 2.72 -14.27 -7.27
CA VAL A 607 3.35 -13.38 -8.23
C VAL A 607 2.36 -13.03 -9.35
N PHE A 608 2.05 -11.73 -9.46
CA PHE A 608 1.09 -11.15 -10.41
C PHE A 608 1.83 -10.33 -11.48
N TRP A 609 1.08 -9.61 -12.31
CA TRP A 609 1.61 -8.62 -13.26
C TRP A 609 2.27 -7.39 -12.60
N ASP A 610 2.18 -7.23 -11.27
CA ASP A 610 2.74 -6.13 -10.47
C ASP A 610 4.23 -5.84 -10.73
N GLU A 611 4.98 -6.82 -11.24
CA GLU A 611 6.34 -6.63 -11.75
C GLU A 611 6.45 -5.49 -12.79
N LEU A 612 5.36 -5.12 -13.49
CA LEU A 612 5.28 -3.93 -14.36
C LEU A 612 5.60 -2.61 -13.64
N PHE A 613 5.28 -2.51 -12.35
CA PHE A 613 5.53 -1.32 -11.53
C PHE A 613 6.90 -1.39 -10.85
N VAL A 614 7.44 -2.60 -10.66
CA VAL A 614 8.71 -2.83 -9.96
C VAL A 614 9.92 -2.77 -10.89
N LEU A 615 9.82 -3.41 -12.07
CA LEU A 615 10.95 -3.56 -12.98
C LEU A 615 11.49 -2.25 -13.58
N PRO A 616 10.71 -1.19 -13.84
CA PRO A 616 11.27 0.09 -14.28
C PRO A 616 12.33 0.64 -13.31
N VAL A 617 12.13 0.45 -12.01
CA VAL A 617 13.11 0.82 -10.98
C VAL A 617 14.27 -0.18 -10.99
N LEU A 618 14.01 -1.49 -10.85
CA LEU A 618 15.09 -2.48 -10.75
C LEU A 618 15.98 -2.52 -12.00
N ALA A 619 15.42 -2.52 -13.20
CA ALA A 619 16.19 -2.60 -14.43
C ALA A 619 17.17 -1.42 -14.61
N SER A 620 16.81 -0.26 -14.04
CA SER A 620 17.63 0.95 -14.08
C SER A 620 18.55 1.10 -12.88
N ARG A 621 18.53 0.22 -11.86
CA ARG A 621 19.38 0.32 -10.66
C ARG A 621 20.20 -0.95 -10.37
N THR A 622 19.58 -2.11 -10.52
CA THR A 622 20.13 -3.46 -10.27
C THR A 622 19.67 -4.44 -11.36
N PRO A 623 20.16 -4.29 -12.60
CA PRO A 623 19.70 -5.08 -13.74
C PRO A 623 19.83 -6.60 -13.54
N GLU A 624 20.80 -7.07 -12.76
CA GLU A 624 20.95 -8.47 -12.40
C GLU A 624 19.75 -9.04 -11.61
N VAL A 625 19.16 -8.24 -10.71
CA VAL A 625 17.96 -8.60 -9.95
C VAL A 625 16.73 -8.58 -10.86
N ALA A 626 16.59 -7.53 -11.68
CA ALA A 626 15.54 -7.44 -12.68
C ALA A 626 15.55 -8.64 -13.64
N ARG A 627 16.74 -9.05 -14.09
CA ARG A 627 16.92 -10.26 -14.90
C ARG A 627 16.47 -11.52 -14.15
N ALA A 628 16.81 -11.67 -12.88
CA ALA A 628 16.44 -12.85 -12.10
C ALA A 628 14.92 -13.01 -11.95
N VAL A 629 14.21 -11.89 -11.73
CA VAL A 629 12.75 -11.82 -11.71
C VAL A 629 12.14 -12.24 -13.06
N ILE A 630 12.70 -11.76 -14.19
CA ILE A 630 12.21 -12.17 -15.52
C ILE A 630 12.57 -13.64 -15.79
N ASP A 631 13.75 -14.09 -15.36
CA ASP A 631 14.18 -15.49 -15.49
C ASP A 631 13.28 -16.44 -14.68
N TYR A 632 12.66 -16.00 -13.58
CA TYR A 632 11.60 -16.75 -12.89
C TYR A 632 10.45 -17.05 -13.85
N ARG A 633 9.96 -16.06 -14.63
CA ARG A 633 8.93 -16.26 -15.66
C ARG A 633 9.40 -17.22 -16.75
N TRP A 634 10.64 -17.04 -17.23
CA TRP A 634 11.22 -17.93 -18.24
C TRP A 634 11.29 -19.39 -17.78
N ARG A 635 11.64 -19.67 -16.52
CA ARG A 635 11.63 -21.05 -15.97
C ARG A 635 10.23 -21.68 -15.91
N ARG A 636 9.16 -20.87 -15.90
CA ARG A 636 7.75 -21.31 -15.92
C ARG A 636 7.15 -21.34 -17.32
N LEU A 637 7.90 -20.95 -18.34
CA LEU A 637 7.43 -20.92 -19.72
C LEU A 637 6.86 -22.27 -20.22
N PRO A 638 7.42 -23.45 -19.87
CA PRO A 638 6.79 -24.72 -20.22
C PRO A 638 5.37 -24.90 -19.66
N ALA A 639 5.10 -24.45 -18.43
CA ALA A 639 3.77 -24.51 -17.83
C ALA A 639 2.79 -23.57 -18.56
N ALA A 640 3.23 -22.36 -18.91
CA ALA A 640 2.44 -21.41 -19.68
C ALA A 640 2.12 -21.91 -21.11
N ARG A 641 3.08 -22.59 -21.76
CA ARG A 641 2.86 -23.27 -23.04
C ARG A 641 1.84 -24.39 -22.92
N HIS A 642 1.93 -25.18 -21.85
CA HIS A 642 0.97 -26.24 -21.59
C HIS A 642 -0.45 -25.69 -21.35
N ALA A 643 -0.58 -24.59 -20.60
CA ALA A 643 -1.87 -23.93 -20.37
C ALA A 643 -2.52 -23.46 -21.68
N ALA A 644 -1.75 -22.85 -22.60
CA ALA A 644 -2.27 -22.49 -23.92
C ALA A 644 -2.70 -23.72 -24.73
N ALA A 645 -1.89 -24.78 -24.74
CA ALA A 645 -2.19 -26.00 -25.48
C ALA A 645 -3.45 -26.73 -24.99
N LEU A 646 -3.77 -26.66 -23.68
CA LEU A 646 -5.01 -27.21 -23.12
C LEU A 646 -6.27 -26.52 -23.67
N GLU A 647 -6.14 -25.27 -24.14
CA GLU A 647 -7.20 -24.49 -24.79
C GLU A 647 -7.16 -24.60 -26.32
N GLY A 648 -6.28 -25.45 -26.87
CA GLY A 648 -6.08 -25.56 -28.32
C GLY A 648 -5.33 -24.37 -28.94
N LEU A 649 -4.73 -23.52 -28.12
CA LEU A 649 -4.00 -22.32 -28.53
C LEU A 649 -2.49 -22.60 -28.60
N ALA A 650 -1.78 -21.76 -29.35
CA ALA A 650 -0.33 -21.80 -29.45
C ALA A 650 0.31 -20.83 -28.44
N GLY A 651 1.65 -20.81 -28.35
CA GLY A 651 2.35 -19.82 -27.53
C GLY A 651 2.30 -20.10 -26.03
N ALA A 652 2.42 -19.05 -25.22
CA ALA A 652 2.43 -19.14 -23.77
C ALA A 652 1.31 -18.30 -23.11
N LYS A 653 0.37 -18.97 -22.44
CA LYS A 653 -0.64 -18.38 -21.57
C LYS A 653 -0.09 -18.37 -20.14
N PHE A 654 0.49 -17.24 -19.70
CA PHE A 654 0.94 -17.11 -18.32
C PHE A 654 -0.28 -17.02 -17.37
N PRO A 655 -0.20 -17.62 -16.17
CA PRO A 655 -1.30 -17.53 -15.20
C PRO A 655 -1.46 -16.10 -14.69
N TRP A 656 -2.67 -15.76 -14.23
CA TRP A 656 -2.91 -14.51 -13.50
C TRP A 656 -2.19 -14.51 -12.15
N GLN A 657 -2.32 -15.60 -11.39
CA GLN A 657 -1.58 -15.81 -10.14
C GLN A 657 -0.57 -16.95 -10.30
N SER A 658 0.71 -16.63 -10.12
CA SER A 658 1.81 -17.59 -10.27
C SER A 658 2.48 -17.88 -8.92
N ALA A 659 2.80 -19.16 -8.68
CA ALA A 659 3.59 -19.63 -7.55
C ALA A 659 4.74 -20.55 -8.01
N SER A 660 5.06 -21.61 -7.25
CA SER A 660 6.27 -22.40 -7.51
C SER A 660 6.29 -23.08 -8.89
N ALA A 661 5.17 -23.63 -9.37
CA ALA A 661 5.11 -24.45 -10.59
C ALA A 661 4.79 -23.65 -11.87
N GLY A 662 4.28 -22.42 -11.75
CA GLY A 662 3.82 -21.63 -12.90
C GLY A 662 2.45 -22.01 -13.45
N THR A 663 1.72 -22.88 -12.74
CA THR A 663 0.29 -23.14 -12.97
C THR A 663 -0.56 -21.98 -12.47
N GLU A 664 -1.84 -21.97 -12.88
CA GLU A 664 -2.82 -20.98 -12.42
C GLU A 664 -3.22 -21.25 -10.97
N GLU A 665 -2.94 -20.29 -10.09
CA GLU A 665 -3.29 -20.34 -8.66
C GLU A 665 -4.41 -19.38 -8.27
N THR A 666 -5.06 -18.73 -9.25
CA THR A 666 -6.19 -17.82 -9.00
C THR A 666 -7.33 -18.58 -8.31
N PRO A 667 -7.83 -18.09 -7.15
CA PRO A 667 -9.00 -18.67 -6.50
C PRO A 667 -10.21 -18.70 -7.45
N LYS A 668 -11.06 -19.72 -7.30
CA LYS A 668 -12.32 -19.79 -8.06
C LYS A 668 -13.46 -19.00 -7.41
N TRP A 669 -13.33 -18.72 -6.13
CA TRP A 669 -14.37 -18.13 -5.31
C TRP A 669 -13.80 -16.98 -4.48
N LEU A 670 -14.57 -15.90 -4.41
CA LEU A 670 -14.34 -14.75 -3.55
C LEU A 670 -15.47 -14.69 -2.52
N TYR A 671 -15.14 -14.49 -1.24
CA TYR A 671 -16.14 -14.31 -0.18
C TYR A 671 -16.48 -12.83 -0.03
N ASN A 672 -17.77 -12.49 0.02
CA ASN A 672 -18.25 -11.16 0.32
C ASN A 672 -18.79 -11.10 1.76
N ASP A 673 -18.05 -10.44 2.65
CA ASP A 673 -18.46 -10.27 4.06
C ASP A 673 -19.76 -9.46 4.22
N ARG A 674 -20.08 -8.57 3.27
CA ARG A 674 -21.28 -7.71 3.35
C ARG A 674 -22.56 -8.50 3.13
N SER A 675 -22.54 -9.42 2.18
CA SER A 675 -23.69 -10.27 1.85
C SER A 675 -23.64 -11.64 2.53
N GLY A 676 -22.47 -12.06 3.02
CA GLY A 676 -22.21 -13.38 3.59
C GLY A 676 -22.12 -14.49 2.53
N ARG A 677 -21.92 -14.16 1.25
CA ARG A 677 -22.00 -15.09 0.11
C ARG A 677 -20.65 -15.34 -0.56
N TRP A 678 -20.53 -16.50 -1.19
CA TRP A 678 -19.44 -16.82 -2.12
C TRP A 678 -19.84 -16.41 -3.53
N VAL A 679 -18.97 -15.64 -4.18
CA VAL A 679 -19.11 -15.12 -5.55
C VAL A 679 -18.04 -15.77 -6.43
N LYS A 680 -18.36 -16.06 -7.70
CA LYS A 680 -17.37 -16.63 -8.63
C LYS A 680 -16.31 -15.59 -8.97
N ASP A 681 -15.05 -16.01 -8.92
CA ASP A 681 -13.91 -15.21 -9.35
C ASP A 681 -13.51 -15.60 -10.79
N HIS A 682 -13.59 -14.63 -11.69
CA HIS A 682 -13.29 -14.77 -13.11
C HIS A 682 -11.93 -14.18 -13.50
N SER A 683 -11.09 -13.80 -12.53
CA SER A 683 -9.81 -13.13 -12.76
C SER A 683 -8.80 -13.97 -13.57
N HIS A 684 -8.97 -15.30 -13.64
CA HIS A 684 -8.17 -16.17 -14.50
C HIS A 684 -8.33 -15.88 -16.01
N LEU A 685 -9.36 -15.11 -16.40
CA LEU A 685 -9.54 -14.61 -17.76
C LEU A 685 -8.66 -13.38 -18.08
N GLN A 686 -7.89 -12.88 -17.11
CA GLN A 686 -6.90 -11.81 -17.29
C GLN A 686 -5.64 -12.31 -17.99
N VAL A 687 -5.78 -12.66 -19.26
CA VAL A 687 -4.68 -13.17 -20.10
C VAL A 687 -3.60 -12.13 -20.39
N HIS A 688 -3.84 -10.86 -20.03
CA HIS A 688 -2.91 -9.75 -20.20
C HIS A 688 -1.65 -9.86 -19.32
N SER A 689 -1.62 -10.78 -18.34
CA SER A 689 -0.42 -11.14 -17.58
C SER A 689 0.77 -11.51 -18.49
N GLY A 690 0.52 -12.20 -19.61
CA GLY A 690 1.55 -12.51 -20.60
C GLY A 690 2.10 -11.26 -21.29
N LEU A 691 1.26 -10.26 -21.55
CA LEU A 691 1.66 -8.98 -22.16
C LEU A 691 2.59 -8.20 -21.23
N ALA A 692 2.33 -8.26 -19.92
CA ALA A 692 3.20 -7.69 -18.90
C ALA A 692 4.61 -8.32 -18.95
N VAL A 693 4.70 -9.66 -19.01
CA VAL A 693 5.97 -10.39 -19.12
C VAL A 693 6.73 -10.01 -20.39
N ALA A 694 6.06 -9.93 -21.53
CA ALA A 694 6.67 -9.51 -22.79
C ALA A 694 7.17 -8.05 -22.73
N PHE A 695 6.38 -7.16 -22.15
CA PHE A 695 6.76 -5.76 -21.93
C PHE A 695 8.01 -5.65 -21.07
N ASN A 696 8.02 -6.32 -19.93
CA ASN A 696 9.14 -6.35 -19.00
C ASN A 696 10.43 -6.88 -19.63
N ALA A 697 10.33 -7.99 -20.39
CA ALA A 697 11.48 -8.55 -21.10
C ALA A 697 12.07 -7.57 -22.13
N TRP A 698 11.21 -6.84 -22.86
CA TRP A 698 11.64 -5.83 -23.81
C TRP A 698 12.25 -4.61 -23.12
N GLN A 699 11.62 -4.07 -22.07
CA GLN A 699 12.13 -2.91 -21.33
C GLN A 699 13.49 -3.20 -20.67
N TYR A 700 13.69 -4.41 -20.14
CA TYR A 700 14.98 -4.84 -19.63
C TYR A 700 16.07 -4.79 -20.72
N PHE A 701 15.77 -5.30 -21.93
CA PHE A 701 16.71 -5.21 -23.05
C PHE A 701 16.97 -3.75 -23.46
N GLN A 702 15.94 -2.92 -23.53
CA GLN A 702 16.08 -1.49 -23.89
C GLN A 702 17.00 -0.76 -22.92
N THR A 703 16.84 -1.02 -21.63
CA THR A 703 17.60 -0.41 -20.53
C THR A 703 19.06 -0.90 -20.49
N THR A 704 19.29 -2.20 -20.66
CA THR A 704 20.61 -2.81 -20.46
C THR A 704 21.44 -2.96 -21.74
N GLY A 705 20.78 -3.04 -22.90
CA GLY A 705 21.43 -3.43 -24.16
C GLY A 705 21.91 -4.88 -24.19
N ASN A 706 21.49 -5.74 -23.25
CA ASN A 706 22.01 -7.10 -23.11
C ASN A 706 21.49 -8.04 -24.20
N LYS A 707 22.16 -8.00 -25.35
CA LYS A 707 21.82 -8.81 -26.54
C LYS A 707 21.97 -10.32 -26.32
N ILE A 708 22.94 -10.74 -25.52
CA ILE A 708 23.16 -12.17 -25.21
C ILE A 708 21.94 -12.73 -24.47
N TRP A 709 21.48 -12.03 -23.42
CA TRP A 709 20.28 -12.42 -22.69
C TRP A 709 19.03 -12.38 -23.57
N LEU A 710 18.89 -11.37 -24.43
CA LEU A 710 17.78 -11.30 -25.39
C LEU A 710 17.75 -12.54 -26.28
N LEU A 711 18.89 -12.92 -26.88
CA LEU A 711 19.00 -14.09 -27.75
C LEU A 711 18.73 -15.40 -27.01
N GLN A 712 19.13 -15.51 -25.74
CA GLN A 712 19.00 -16.76 -24.99
C GLN A 712 17.62 -16.94 -24.35
N LYS A 713 16.99 -15.87 -23.86
CA LYS A 713 15.78 -15.94 -23.02
C LYS A 713 14.74 -14.89 -23.38
N GLY A 714 15.14 -13.61 -23.47
CA GLY A 714 14.19 -12.50 -23.61
C GLY A 714 13.33 -12.59 -24.87
N ALA A 715 13.93 -12.93 -26.02
CA ALA A 715 13.21 -13.07 -27.28
C ALA A 715 12.21 -14.23 -27.24
N GLU A 716 12.56 -15.34 -26.58
CA GLU A 716 11.67 -16.49 -26.43
C GLU A 716 10.40 -16.12 -25.64
N LEU A 717 10.53 -15.34 -24.56
CA LEU A 717 9.36 -14.83 -23.81
C LEU A 717 8.45 -13.97 -24.69
N VAL A 718 9.01 -12.97 -25.38
CA VAL A 718 8.23 -12.04 -26.22
C VAL A 718 7.56 -12.78 -27.38
N ILE A 719 8.28 -13.70 -28.03
CA ILE A 719 7.76 -14.48 -29.17
C ILE A 719 6.64 -15.42 -28.74
N GLU A 720 6.79 -16.14 -27.62
CA GLU A 720 5.75 -17.07 -27.17
C GLU A 720 4.47 -16.37 -26.72
N VAL A 721 4.59 -15.18 -26.10
CA VAL A 721 3.42 -14.36 -25.79
C VAL A 721 2.77 -13.85 -27.07
N ALA A 722 3.55 -13.33 -28.04
CA ALA A 722 3.02 -12.88 -29.32
C ALA A 722 2.35 -14.02 -30.11
N ARG A 723 2.88 -15.25 -30.02
CA ARG A 723 2.30 -16.46 -30.59
C ARG A 723 0.97 -16.81 -29.94
N PHE A 724 0.85 -16.67 -28.62
CA PHE A 724 -0.41 -16.88 -27.90
C PHE A 724 -1.48 -15.91 -28.36
N PHE A 725 -1.20 -14.60 -28.30
CA PHE A 725 -2.17 -13.59 -28.73
C PHE A 725 -2.53 -13.67 -30.22
N ARG A 726 -1.59 -14.07 -31.09
CA ARG A 726 -1.92 -14.34 -32.49
C ARG A 726 -2.84 -15.55 -32.64
N SER A 727 -2.68 -16.60 -31.84
CA SER A 727 -3.55 -17.78 -31.90
C SER A 727 -4.92 -17.55 -31.27
N LEU A 728 -5.02 -16.62 -30.31
CA LEU A 728 -6.26 -16.18 -29.69
C LEU A 728 -7.05 -15.21 -30.57
N ALA A 729 -6.39 -14.49 -31.47
CA ALA A 729 -7.00 -13.46 -32.29
C ALA A 729 -7.80 -14.02 -33.47
N ASP A 730 -9.07 -13.66 -33.53
CA ASP A 730 -9.97 -14.00 -34.64
C ASP A 730 -9.96 -12.88 -35.68
N TYR A 731 -9.74 -13.21 -36.95
CA TYR A 731 -9.75 -12.21 -38.04
C TYR A 731 -11.13 -12.13 -38.70
N ASP A 732 -11.78 -10.98 -38.57
CA ASP A 732 -12.98 -10.64 -39.32
C ASP A 732 -12.61 -10.15 -40.72
N GLN A 733 -13.03 -10.91 -41.74
CA GLN A 733 -12.76 -10.60 -43.15
C GLN A 733 -13.56 -9.41 -43.69
N GLN A 734 -14.70 -9.10 -43.09
CA GLN A 734 -15.56 -7.99 -43.51
C GLN A 734 -15.03 -6.67 -42.98
N GLU A 735 -14.64 -6.64 -41.70
CA GLU A 735 -14.07 -5.45 -41.07
C GLU A 735 -12.58 -5.28 -41.39
N GLY A 736 -11.91 -6.38 -41.78
CA GLY A 736 -10.46 -6.41 -41.99
C GLY A 736 -9.69 -6.25 -40.69
N ARG A 737 -10.23 -6.78 -39.58
CA ARG A 737 -9.74 -6.55 -38.22
C ARG A 737 -9.57 -7.84 -37.43
N TYR A 738 -8.63 -7.84 -36.50
CA TYR A 738 -8.50 -8.89 -35.49
C TYR A 738 -9.25 -8.51 -34.21
N HIS A 739 -9.93 -9.48 -33.62
CA HIS A 739 -10.66 -9.35 -32.36
C HIS A 739 -10.10 -10.33 -31.33
N LEU A 740 -10.08 -9.92 -30.05
CA LEU A 740 -9.81 -10.79 -28.91
C LEU A 740 -11.09 -10.89 -28.07
N ARG A 741 -11.59 -12.10 -27.88
CA ARG A 741 -12.90 -12.34 -27.26
C ARG A 741 -12.79 -13.08 -25.95
N GLY A 742 -13.76 -12.87 -25.07
CA GLY A 742 -13.87 -13.60 -23.79
C GLY A 742 -12.73 -13.33 -22.79
N VAL A 743 -12.14 -12.14 -22.80
CA VAL A 743 -11.03 -11.74 -21.91
C VAL A 743 -11.51 -10.85 -20.76
N VAL A 744 -10.69 -10.71 -19.71
CA VAL A 744 -10.88 -9.67 -18.68
C VAL A 744 -9.68 -8.73 -18.73
N GLY A 745 -9.95 -7.42 -18.73
CA GLY A 745 -8.92 -6.38 -18.72
C GLY A 745 -8.34 -6.13 -17.32
N PRO A 746 -7.42 -5.16 -17.16
CA PRO A 746 -6.97 -4.71 -15.85
C PRO A 746 -8.09 -4.26 -14.91
N ASP A 747 -9.21 -3.74 -15.43
CA ASP A 747 -10.36 -3.42 -14.59
C ASP A 747 -11.17 -4.69 -14.23
N GLU A 748 -10.89 -5.24 -13.06
CA GLU A 748 -11.52 -6.48 -12.55
C GLU A 748 -12.98 -6.33 -12.16
N TYR A 749 -13.54 -5.11 -12.16
CA TYR A 749 -14.98 -4.92 -11.95
C TYR A 749 -15.81 -5.38 -13.14
N HIS A 750 -15.20 -5.50 -14.33
CA HIS A 750 -15.88 -5.99 -15.52
C HIS A 750 -15.41 -7.40 -15.87
N THR A 751 -16.28 -8.37 -15.63
CA THR A 751 -16.02 -9.79 -15.90
C THR A 751 -16.98 -10.38 -16.93
N GLY A 752 -17.95 -9.61 -17.43
CA GLY A 752 -18.90 -10.03 -18.45
C GLY A 752 -19.91 -8.93 -18.79
N TYR A 753 -20.85 -9.21 -19.68
CA TYR A 753 -21.89 -8.26 -20.09
C TYR A 753 -23.13 -8.30 -19.18
N PRO A 754 -23.87 -7.18 -19.03
CA PRO A 754 -25.13 -7.15 -18.28
C PRO A 754 -26.12 -8.22 -18.77
N GLY A 755 -26.59 -9.08 -17.86
CA GLY A 755 -27.57 -10.13 -18.17
C GLY A 755 -27.04 -11.29 -19.02
N SER A 756 -25.72 -11.38 -19.25
CA SER A 756 -25.08 -12.54 -19.88
C SER A 756 -24.89 -13.68 -18.88
N ASP A 757 -25.13 -14.93 -19.32
CA ASP A 757 -24.87 -16.14 -18.53
C ASP A 757 -23.37 -16.53 -18.50
N GLY A 758 -22.56 -15.99 -19.42
CA GLY A 758 -21.13 -16.32 -19.57
C GLY A 758 -20.18 -15.15 -19.24
N PRO A 759 -19.02 -15.41 -18.62
CA PRO A 759 -18.00 -14.41 -18.34
C PRO A 759 -17.13 -14.12 -19.59
N GLY A 760 -16.36 -13.04 -19.51
CA GLY A 760 -15.47 -12.55 -20.55
C GLY A 760 -16.06 -11.38 -21.34
N LEU A 761 -15.18 -10.50 -21.77
CA LEU A 761 -15.46 -9.30 -22.54
C LEU A 761 -14.76 -9.40 -23.90
N ASP A 762 -15.35 -8.75 -24.88
CA ASP A 762 -14.76 -8.68 -26.21
C ASP A 762 -13.99 -7.35 -26.36
N ASP A 763 -12.84 -7.44 -26.99
CA ASP A 763 -12.03 -6.31 -27.45
C ASP A 763 -11.70 -5.29 -26.36
N ASN A 764 -11.26 -5.78 -25.19
CA ASN A 764 -10.68 -4.90 -24.17
C ASN A 764 -9.50 -4.10 -24.77
N ALA A 765 -9.61 -2.77 -24.74
CA ALA A 765 -8.69 -1.88 -25.46
C ALA A 765 -7.25 -2.02 -24.97
N TYR A 766 -7.03 -2.17 -23.65
CA TYR A 766 -5.69 -2.41 -23.10
C TYR A 766 -5.08 -3.69 -23.70
N THR A 767 -5.83 -4.79 -23.63
CA THR A 767 -5.39 -6.11 -24.10
C THR A 767 -5.11 -6.10 -25.59
N ASN A 768 -6.02 -5.55 -26.40
CA ASN A 768 -5.88 -5.48 -27.86
C ASN A 768 -4.67 -4.64 -28.30
N VAL A 769 -4.53 -3.43 -27.76
CA VAL A 769 -3.41 -2.54 -28.10
C VAL A 769 -2.08 -3.15 -27.68
N MET A 770 -2.01 -3.75 -26.48
CA MET A 770 -0.79 -4.38 -25.99
C MET A 770 -0.46 -5.71 -26.72
N ALA A 771 -1.45 -6.45 -27.19
CA ALA A 771 -1.24 -7.61 -28.07
C ALA A 771 -0.67 -7.18 -29.43
N ALA A 772 -1.21 -6.13 -30.05
CA ALA A 772 -0.65 -5.54 -31.26
C ALA A 772 0.79 -5.02 -31.05
N TRP A 773 1.06 -4.43 -29.88
CA TRP A 773 2.41 -4.05 -29.47
C TRP A 773 3.34 -5.27 -29.34
N ALA A 774 2.91 -6.35 -28.68
CA ALA A 774 3.72 -7.55 -28.48
C ALA A 774 4.07 -8.23 -29.82
N CYS A 775 3.09 -8.40 -30.71
CA CYS A 775 3.33 -8.94 -32.06
C CYS A 775 4.29 -8.05 -32.87
N SER A 776 4.13 -6.73 -32.79
CA SER A 776 5.05 -5.80 -33.45
C SER A 776 6.46 -5.84 -32.87
N THR A 777 6.58 -6.06 -31.57
CA THR A 777 7.86 -6.18 -30.87
C THR A 777 8.55 -7.50 -31.23
N ALA A 778 7.82 -8.62 -31.29
CA ALA A 778 8.34 -9.90 -31.77
C ALA A 778 8.89 -9.79 -33.20
N ARG A 779 8.14 -9.15 -34.11
CA ARG A 779 8.63 -8.81 -35.46
C ARG A 779 9.87 -7.91 -35.40
N GLY A 780 9.85 -6.89 -34.55
CA GLY A 780 10.97 -5.96 -34.36
C GLY A 780 12.26 -6.65 -33.93
N ILE A 781 12.17 -7.64 -33.03
CA ILE A 781 13.30 -8.48 -32.62
C ILE A 781 13.87 -9.24 -33.83
N MET A 782 13.01 -9.85 -34.65
CA MET A 782 13.45 -10.57 -35.85
C MET A 782 14.12 -9.67 -36.88
N ALA A 783 13.71 -8.41 -36.98
CA ALA A 783 14.32 -7.40 -37.86
C ALA A 783 15.62 -6.82 -37.30
N PHE A 784 15.73 -6.71 -35.97
CA PHE A 784 16.92 -6.22 -35.26
C PHE A 784 18.09 -7.23 -35.32
N LEU A 785 17.80 -8.54 -35.35
CA LEU A 785 18.82 -9.57 -35.45
C LEU A 785 19.25 -9.81 -36.90
N HIS A 786 20.54 -10.11 -37.11
CA HIS A 786 21.13 -10.28 -38.44
C HIS A 786 21.95 -11.57 -38.56
N GLY A 787 22.04 -12.10 -39.78
CA GLY A 787 22.91 -13.25 -40.10
C GLY A 787 22.64 -14.48 -39.23
N SER A 788 23.69 -15.02 -38.64
CA SER A 788 23.65 -16.25 -37.82
C SER A 788 22.79 -16.11 -36.56
N GLU A 789 22.74 -14.94 -35.94
CA GLU A 789 21.95 -14.72 -34.71
C GLU A 789 20.45 -14.92 -34.98
N ARG A 790 19.96 -14.35 -36.08
CA ARG A 790 18.57 -14.50 -36.53
C ARG A 790 18.29 -15.96 -36.88
N ALA A 791 19.18 -16.60 -37.65
CA ALA A 791 19.03 -17.99 -38.07
C ALA A 791 18.94 -18.97 -36.90
N VAL A 792 19.83 -18.84 -35.90
CA VAL A 792 19.84 -19.67 -34.69
C VAL A 792 18.55 -19.48 -33.88
N LEU A 793 18.07 -18.24 -33.73
CA LEU A 793 16.82 -17.98 -33.01
C LEU A 793 15.62 -18.60 -33.73
N MET A 794 15.54 -18.46 -35.06
CA MET A 794 14.47 -19.05 -35.88
C MET A 794 14.47 -20.57 -35.77
N GLU A 795 15.64 -21.21 -35.90
CA GLU A 795 15.77 -22.66 -35.79
C GLU A 795 15.36 -23.16 -34.40
N ARG A 796 15.88 -22.53 -33.33
CA ARG A 796 15.61 -22.93 -31.96
C ARG A 796 14.13 -22.81 -31.56
N LEU A 797 13.46 -21.75 -32.02
CA LEU A 797 12.08 -21.44 -31.65
C LEU A 797 11.04 -21.85 -32.71
N GLY A 798 11.49 -22.45 -33.82
CA GLY A 798 10.64 -22.84 -34.94
C GLY A 798 9.93 -21.67 -35.62
N VAL A 799 10.49 -20.45 -35.55
CA VAL A 799 9.85 -19.25 -36.11
C VAL A 799 9.99 -19.23 -37.63
N THR A 800 8.86 -19.09 -38.32
CA THR A 800 8.81 -19.01 -39.78
C THR A 800 8.62 -17.58 -40.27
N GLU A 801 8.90 -17.34 -41.55
CA GLU A 801 8.62 -16.03 -42.18
C GLU A 801 7.10 -15.75 -42.22
N GLU A 802 6.25 -16.77 -42.39
CA GLU A 802 4.79 -16.66 -42.29
C GLU A 802 4.33 -16.29 -40.87
N GLU A 803 4.99 -16.86 -39.87
CA GLU A 803 4.76 -16.48 -38.47
C GLU A 803 5.11 -15.00 -38.23
N THR A 804 6.23 -14.55 -38.79
CA THR A 804 6.64 -13.14 -38.70
C THR A 804 5.68 -12.20 -39.46
N ALA A 805 5.21 -12.63 -40.64
CA ALA A 805 4.27 -11.86 -41.46
C ALA A 805 2.90 -11.68 -40.80
N GLY A 806 2.36 -12.73 -40.18
CA GLY A 806 1.07 -12.55 -39.48
C GLY A 806 1.20 -11.82 -38.14
N TRP A 807 2.35 -11.82 -37.45
CA TRP A 807 2.56 -10.87 -36.35
C TRP A 807 2.54 -9.43 -36.84
N ALA A 808 3.10 -9.16 -38.02
CA ALA A 808 3.02 -7.84 -38.64
C ALA A 808 1.57 -7.43 -38.90
N HIS A 809 0.74 -8.37 -39.38
CA HIS A 809 -0.67 -8.12 -39.68
C HIS A 809 -1.49 -7.83 -38.42
N VAL A 810 -1.37 -8.68 -37.39
CA VAL A 810 -2.00 -8.42 -36.08
C VAL A 810 -1.57 -7.06 -35.51
N GLY A 811 -0.28 -6.72 -35.65
CA GLY A 811 0.27 -5.43 -35.22
C GLY A 811 -0.24 -4.18 -35.95
N SER A 812 -0.93 -4.33 -37.09
CA SER A 812 -1.52 -3.25 -37.89
C SER A 812 -3.04 -3.30 -38.04
N ALA A 813 -3.68 -4.43 -37.72
CA ALA A 813 -5.10 -4.66 -37.97
C ALA A 813 -5.90 -5.07 -36.73
N MET A 814 -5.35 -4.99 -35.52
CA MET A 814 -6.13 -5.21 -34.30
C MET A 814 -7.27 -4.17 -34.17
N TYR A 815 -8.45 -4.62 -33.77
CA TYR A 815 -9.59 -3.78 -33.46
C TYR A 815 -9.39 -3.07 -32.11
N VAL A 816 -9.83 -1.82 -32.02
CA VAL A 816 -9.92 -1.03 -30.79
C VAL A 816 -11.26 -0.31 -30.79
N PRO A 817 -12.10 -0.48 -29.75
CA PRO A 817 -13.41 0.16 -29.69
C PRO A 817 -13.30 1.63 -29.27
N PHE A 818 -14.18 2.47 -29.81
CA PHE A 818 -14.25 3.92 -29.51
C PHE A 818 -15.70 4.37 -29.30
N HIS A 819 -15.89 5.39 -28.47
CA HIS A 819 -17.15 6.13 -28.40
C HIS A 819 -17.30 7.07 -29.61
N GLU A 820 -18.52 7.58 -29.85
CA GLU A 820 -18.81 8.49 -30.96
C GLU A 820 -17.95 9.78 -30.94
N ASP A 821 -17.52 10.23 -29.76
CA ASP A 821 -16.73 11.44 -29.55
C ASP A 821 -15.20 11.23 -29.57
N GLY A 822 -14.76 10.00 -29.89
CA GLY A 822 -13.35 9.64 -30.03
C GLY A 822 -12.67 9.18 -28.73
N VAL A 823 -13.38 9.07 -27.61
CA VAL A 823 -12.88 8.40 -26.40
C VAL A 823 -12.63 6.91 -26.69
N ILE A 824 -11.49 6.38 -26.24
CA ILE A 824 -11.22 4.94 -26.31
C ILE A 824 -12.20 4.22 -25.38
N SER A 825 -13.00 3.30 -25.90
CA SER A 825 -13.89 2.47 -25.08
C SER A 825 -13.08 1.38 -24.38
N GLN A 826 -13.41 1.04 -23.13
CA GLN A 826 -12.62 0.08 -22.33
C GLN A 826 -12.67 -1.32 -22.93
N PHE A 827 -13.84 -1.69 -23.44
CA PHE A 827 -14.13 -2.90 -24.19
C PHE A 827 -15.32 -2.62 -25.12
N GLU A 828 -15.64 -3.57 -26.00
CA GLU A 828 -16.77 -3.43 -26.92
C GLU A 828 -18.09 -3.24 -26.15
N GLY A 829 -18.86 -2.20 -26.46
CA GLY A 829 -20.13 -1.91 -25.77
C GLY A 829 -20.05 -1.22 -24.39
N TYR A 830 -18.86 -0.96 -23.82
CA TYR A 830 -18.72 -0.25 -22.53
C TYR A 830 -19.40 1.14 -22.53
N GLY A 831 -19.27 1.89 -23.63
CA GLY A 831 -19.92 3.20 -23.79
C GLY A 831 -21.46 3.18 -23.68
N SER A 832 -22.08 2.01 -23.76
CA SER A 832 -23.54 1.81 -23.66
C SER A 832 -24.01 1.42 -22.25
N LEU A 833 -23.10 1.17 -21.31
CA LEU A 833 -23.44 0.86 -19.92
C LEU A 833 -24.08 2.07 -19.21
N LYS A 834 -24.76 1.81 -18.09
CA LYS A 834 -25.41 2.87 -17.30
C LYS A 834 -24.35 3.71 -16.59
N GLU A 835 -24.60 4.99 -16.37
CA GLU A 835 -23.77 5.75 -15.41
C GLU A 835 -24.10 5.29 -13.98
N LEU A 836 -23.08 5.18 -13.14
CA LEU A 836 -23.26 4.96 -11.70
C LEU A 836 -23.67 6.27 -11.03
N ASP A 837 -24.58 6.20 -10.06
CA ASP A 837 -24.83 7.32 -9.14
C ASP A 837 -23.69 7.44 -8.11
N TRP A 838 -22.55 7.97 -8.56
CA TRP A 838 -21.34 8.10 -7.76
C TRP A 838 -21.56 8.86 -6.45
N ASP A 839 -22.39 9.90 -6.49
CA ASP A 839 -22.68 10.72 -5.33
C ASP A 839 -23.47 9.90 -4.30
N HIS A 840 -24.50 9.16 -4.73
CA HIS A 840 -25.25 8.26 -3.84
C HIS A 840 -24.34 7.25 -3.12
N TYR A 841 -23.46 6.57 -3.85
CA TYR A 841 -22.59 5.54 -3.24
C TYR A 841 -21.54 6.14 -2.31
N ARG A 842 -20.94 7.28 -2.66
CA ARG A 842 -20.00 8.00 -1.79
C ARG A 842 -20.68 8.47 -0.50
N ASP A 843 -21.88 9.03 -0.60
CA ASP A 843 -22.63 9.52 0.56
C ASP A 843 -23.06 8.37 1.49
N ARG A 844 -23.46 7.23 0.91
CA ARG A 844 -23.98 6.08 1.67
C ARG A 844 -22.89 5.24 2.31
N TYR A 845 -21.78 5.00 1.61
CA TYR A 845 -20.75 4.05 2.02
C TYR A 845 -19.46 4.72 2.50
N GLY A 846 -19.22 5.98 2.12
CA GLY A 846 -17.95 6.67 2.35
C GLY A 846 -16.86 6.11 1.44
N ASP A 847 -16.39 4.91 1.79
CA ASP A 847 -15.46 4.13 0.98
C ASP A 847 -16.21 3.30 -0.09
N ILE A 848 -15.78 3.48 -1.34
CA ILE A 848 -16.31 2.81 -2.53
C ILE A 848 -15.23 2.02 -3.28
N GLU A 849 -14.07 1.78 -2.67
CA GLU A 849 -12.96 0.99 -3.26
C GLU A 849 -13.34 -0.48 -3.52
N ARG A 850 -14.41 -0.98 -2.89
CA ARG A 850 -14.96 -2.33 -3.10
C ARG A 850 -16.39 -2.30 -3.63
N LEU A 851 -16.64 -1.51 -4.68
CA LEU A 851 -17.94 -1.45 -5.37
C LEU A 851 -18.41 -2.82 -5.89
N ASP A 852 -17.48 -3.72 -6.22
CA ASP A 852 -17.79 -5.13 -6.53
C ASP A 852 -18.58 -5.81 -5.41
N LEU A 853 -18.13 -5.65 -4.16
CA LEU A 853 -18.78 -6.24 -3.00
C LEU A 853 -20.02 -5.47 -2.56
N ILE A 854 -20.01 -4.14 -2.73
CA ILE A 854 -21.15 -3.28 -2.38
C ILE A 854 -22.34 -3.58 -3.29
N LEU A 855 -22.13 -3.54 -4.60
CA LEU A 855 -23.19 -3.80 -5.58
C LEU A 855 -23.68 -5.24 -5.49
N GLU A 856 -22.78 -6.21 -5.30
CA GLU A 856 -23.20 -7.60 -5.10
C GLU A 856 -24.11 -7.76 -3.88
N ALA A 857 -23.81 -7.08 -2.76
CA ALA A 857 -24.65 -7.12 -1.57
C ALA A 857 -26.01 -6.44 -1.74
N GLU A 858 -26.16 -5.57 -2.75
CA GLU A 858 -27.42 -4.96 -3.18
C GLU A 858 -28.12 -5.76 -4.29
N ASP A 859 -27.65 -6.98 -4.58
CA ASP A 859 -28.11 -7.86 -5.66
C ASP A 859 -28.01 -7.20 -7.05
N ASP A 860 -26.98 -6.38 -7.24
CA ASP A 860 -26.59 -5.73 -8.50
C ASP A 860 -25.16 -6.14 -8.91
N SER A 861 -24.66 -5.61 -10.02
CA SER A 861 -23.34 -5.92 -10.55
C SER A 861 -22.65 -4.70 -11.14
N THR A 862 -21.34 -4.62 -10.89
CA THR A 862 -20.44 -3.66 -11.54
C THR A 862 -20.49 -3.72 -13.06
N ASN A 863 -20.74 -4.90 -13.64
CA ASN A 863 -20.88 -5.10 -15.10
C ASN A 863 -21.95 -4.21 -15.73
N CYS A 864 -22.93 -3.71 -14.96
CA CYS A 864 -24.02 -2.86 -15.42
C CYS A 864 -23.62 -1.40 -15.69
N TYR A 865 -22.46 -0.95 -15.21
CA TYR A 865 -22.15 0.47 -15.03
C TYR A 865 -20.82 0.91 -15.64
N LYS A 866 -20.76 2.19 -16.04
CA LYS A 866 -19.55 2.91 -16.44
C LYS A 866 -18.72 3.27 -15.21
N LEU A 867 -18.01 2.30 -14.68
CA LEU A 867 -17.08 2.45 -13.55
C LEU A 867 -15.78 1.68 -13.83
N ALA A 868 -14.78 1.85 -12.98
CA ALA A 868 -13.55 1.06 -13.03
C ALA A 868 -12.95 0.91 -11.63
N LYS A 869 -12.40 -0.27 -11.34
CA LYS A 869 -11.62 -0.55 -10.14
C LYS A 869 -10.31 0.22 -10.16
N GLN A 870 -9.60 0.13 -11.27
CA GLN A 870 -8.26 0.63 -11.45
C GLN A 870 -8.03 1.09 -12.90
N ALA A 871 -6.84 1.63 -13.18
CA ALA A 871 -6.47 1.99 -14.55
C ALA A 871 -6.54 0.76 -15.49
N ASP A 872 -7.35 0.85 -16.54
CA ASP A 872 -7.41 -0.11 -17.66
C ASP A 872 -6.94 0.58 -18.95
N VAL A 873 -7.79 1.40 -19.57
CA VAL A 873 -7.39 2.23 -20.72
C VAL A 873 -6.22 3.14 -20.36
N LEU A 874 -6.18 3.67 -19.13
CA LEU A 874 -5.10 4.53 -18.65
C LEU A 874 -3.78 3.79 -18.45
N MET A 875 -3.76 2.45 -18.45
CA MET A 875 -2.51 1.69 -18.49
C MET A 875 -1.78 1.83 -19.83
N LEU A 876 -2.49 2.13 -20.92
CA LEU A 876 -1.88 2.36 -22.23
C LEU A 876 -0.94 3.58 -22.24
N PRO A 877 -1.39 4.81 -21.88
CA PRO A 877 -0.48 5.95 -21.77
C PRO A 877 0.52 5.79 -20.63
N TYR A 878 0.21 5.02 -19.57
CA TYR A 878 1.18 4.68 -18.52
C TYR A 878 2.38 3.90 -19.08
N LEU A 879 2.15 2.83 -19.85
CA LEU A 879 3.22 1.97 -20.38
C LEU A 879 3.91 2.58 -21.60
N LEU A 880 3.13 3.10 -22.54
CA LEU A 880 3.61 3.53 -23.86
C LEU A 880 4.00 5.01 -23.90
N GLY A 881 3.59 5.79 -22.90
CA GLY A 881 3.58 7.25 -22.98
C GLY A 881 2.48 7.76 -23.92
N HIS A 882 2.25 9.07 -23.87
CA HIS A 882 1.20 9.73 -24.65
C HIS A 882 1.47 9.60 -26.16
N ASP A 883 2.69 9.92 -26.60
CA ASP A 883 3.09 9.83 -28.01
C ASP A 883 3.16 8.39 -28.51
N GLY A 884 3.61 7.46 -27.66
CA GLY A 884 3.68 6.04 -28.01
C GLY A 884 2.31 5.44 -28.27
N LEU A 885 1.30 5.77 -27.45
CA LEU A 885 -0.07 5.32 -27.68
C LEU A 885 -0.65 5.89 -28.98
N VAL A 886 -0.49 7.19 -29.23
CA VAL A 886 -0.95 7.83 -30.48
C VAL A 886 -0.27 7.16 -31.70
N SER A 887 1.02 6.86 -31.61
CA SER A 887 1.78 6.19 -32.67
C SER A 887 1.25 4.77 -32.96
N ILE A 888 0.95 3.99 -31.92
CA ILE A 888 0.40 2.63 -32.09
C ILE A 888 -1.00 2.69 -32.69
N LEU A 889 -1.88 3.57 -32.23
CA LEU A 889 -3.24 3.69 -32.78
C LEU A 889 -3.23 4.14 -34.25
N ARG A 890 -2.29 5.03 -34.64
CA ARG A 890 -2.08 5.37 -36.06
C ARG A 890 -1.58 4.19 -36.89
N ARG A 891 -0.69 3.35 -36.34
CA ARG A 891 -0.24 2.11 -37.01
C ARG A 891 -1.39 1.12 -37.19
N LEU A 892 -2.31 1.08 -36.23
CA LEU A 892 -3.59 0.37 -36.32
C LEU A 892 -4.63 1.09 -37.21
N GLN A 893 -4.21 2.11 -37.97
CA GLN A 893 -5.03 2.85 -38.94
C GLN A 893 -6.19 3.64 -38.32
N TYR A 894 -6.10 4.01 -37.04
CA TYR A 894 -7.06 4.90 -36.39
C TYR A 894 -6.58 6.36 -36.44
N ALA A 895 -7.52 7.27 -36.74
CA ALA A 895 -7.28 8.72 -36.72
C ALA A 895 -7.34 9.27 -35.28
N PHE A 896 -6.39 8.85 -34.43
CA PHE A 896 -6.32 9.25 -33.03
C PHE A 896 -5.38 10.45 -32.82
N THR A 897 -5.77 11.38 -31.95
CA THR A 897 -5.09 12.65 -31.70
C THR A 897 -4.80 12.84 -30.21
N ALA A 898 -3.93 13.79 -29.86
CA ALA A 898 -3.69 14.17 -28.47
C ALA A 898 -4.96 14.73 -27.78
N GLU A 899 -5.86 15.38 -28.54
CA GLU A 899 -7.14 15.84 -28.00
C GLU A 899 -8.04 14.67 -27.59
N HIS A 900 -8.12 13.62 -28.42
CA HIS A 900 -8.86 12.40 -28.07
C HIS A 900 -8.25 11.71 -26.85
N LEU A 901 -6.92 11.71 -26.71
CA LEU A 901 -6.24 11.18 -25.54
C LEU A 901 -6.62 11.96 -24.26
N ASN A 902 -6.58 13.29 -24.31
CA ASN A 902 -6.95 14.12 -23.16
C ASN A 902 -8.41 13.89 -22.73
N LYS A 903 -9.34 13.79 -23.70
CA LYS A 903 -10.74 13.44 -23.43
C LYS A 903 -10.86 12.06 -22.79
N THR A 904 -10.13 11.08 -23.31
CA THR A 904 -10.09 9.72 -22.75
C THR A 904 -9.59 9.74 -21.30
N ILE A 905 -8.53 10.51 -21.02
CA ILE A 905 -7.96 10.62 -19.68
C ILE A 905 -8.98 11.21 -18.70
N GLU A 906 -9.59 12.35 -19.01
CA GLU A 906 -10.62 12.95 -18.13
C GLU A 906 -11.86 12.05 -17.97
N TYR A 907 -12.24 11.32 -19.03
CA TYR A 907 -13.37 10.41 -18.99
C TYR A 907 -13.20 9.30 -17.93
N TYR A 908 -12.02 8.67 -17.87
CA TYR A 908 -11.72 7.59 -16.92
C TYR A 908 -11.32 8.10 -15.53
N LEU A 909 -10.68 9.27 -15.44
CA LEU A 909 -10.41 9.92 -14.14
C LEU A 909 -11.71 10.14 -13.35
N ALA A 910 -12.80 10.51 -14.03
CA ALA A 910 -14.10 10.73 -13.40
C ALA A 910 -14.84 9.44 -12.99
N ARG A 911 -14.39 8.26 -13.45
CA ARG A 911 -15.12 6.98 -13.34
C ARG A 911 -14.33 5.86 -12.67
N THR A 912 -13.25 6.19 -11.98
CA THR A 912 -12.43 5.20 -11.28
C THR A 912 -12.65 5.27 -9.77
N ALA A 913 -12.97 4.13 -9.16
CA ALA A 913 -13.21 3.99 -7.72
C ALA A 913 -11.91 3.84 -6.92
N HIS A 914 -10.80 3.53 -7.60
CA HIS A 914 -9.48 3.30 -7.00
C HIS A 914 -9.40 2.11 -6.05
N GLY A 915 -10.15 1.04 -6.32
CA GLY A 915 -10.17 -0.22 -5.56
C GLY A 915 -8.89 -1.06 -5.56
N SER A 916 -7.77 -0.46 -5.95
CA SER A 916 -6.45 -1.07 -6.02
C SER A 916 -5.39 0.01 -5.82
N THR A 917 -4.40 -0.26 -4.98
CA THR A 917 -3.28 0.67 -4.72
C THR A 917 -2.47 1.01 -5.98
N LEU A 918 -2.46 0.12 -6.99
CA LEU A 918 -1.83 0.38 -8.29
C LEU A 918 -2.51 1.51 -9.08
N SER A 919 -3.81 1.74 -8.83
CA SER A 919 -4.61 2.72 -9.56
C SER A 919 -4.05 4.12 -9.42
N ARG A 920 -3.81 4.58 -8.18
CA ARG A 920 -3.33 5.94 -7.88
C ARG A 920 -1.96 6.21 -8.51
N VAL A 921 -1.08 5.21 -8.55
CA VAL A 921 0.23 5.30 -9.23
C VAL A 921 0.06 5.54 -10.74
N ALA A 922 -0.76 4.72 -11.40
CA ALA A 922 -0.99 4.86 -12.83
C ALA A 922 -1.64 6.22 -13.16
N HIS A 923 -2.60 6.67 -12.35
CA HIS A 923 -3.26 7.96 -12.50
C HIS A 923 -2.28 9.13 -12.32
N ALA A 924 -1.45 9.11 -11.26
CA ALA A 924 -0.41 10.11 -11.05
C ALA A 924 0.55 10.18 -12.24
N SER A 925 0.99 9.03 -12.74
CA SER A 925 1.91 8.96 -13.88
C SER A 925 1.30 9.51 -15.18
N VAL A 926 0.03 9.19 -15.46
CA VAL A 926 -0.68 9.68 -16.66
C VAL A 926 -0.95 11.17 -16.56
N LEU A 927 -1.39 11.65 -15.39
CA LEU A 927 -1.62 13.07 -15.11
C LEU A 927 -0.34 13.90 -15.20
N ALA A 928 0.82 13.36 -14.86
CA ALA A 928 2.08 14.12 -14.86
C ALA A 928 2.41 14.76 -16.21
N GLY A 929 1.94 14.19 -17.32
CA GLY A 929 2.08 14.79 -18.66
C GLY A 929 1.09 15.92 -18.97
N LEU A 930 -0.02 16.03 -18.23
CA LEU A 930 -1.11 16.98 -18.48
C LEU A 930 -1.21 18.07 -17.41
N ASP A 931 -1.27 17.66 -16.16
CA ASP A 931 -1.40 18.50 -14.98
C ASP A 931 -0.58 17.88 -13.85
N ALA A 932 0.66 18.36 -13.72
CA ALA A 932 1.58 17.85 -12.72
C ALA A 932 1.09 18.13 -11.28
N ASP A 933 0.30 19.18 -11.04
CA ASP A 933 -0.16 19.48 -9.68
C ASP A 933 -1.32 18.58 -9.26
N ARG A 934 -2.21 18.17 -10.19
CA ARG A 934 -3.16 17.06 -9.94
C ARG A 934 -2.43 15.71 -9.80
N ALA A 935 -1.40 15.48 -10.61
CA ALA A 935 -0.57 14.29 -10.49
C ALA A 935 0.11 14.19 -9.11
N TRP A 936 0.53 15.32 -8.54
CA TRP A 936 1.09 15.40 -7.20
C TRP A 936 0.10 14.96 -6.12
N ASP A 937 -1.17 15.32 -6.24
CA ASP A 937 -2.18 14.89 -5.26
C ASP A 937 -2.39 13.36 -5.34
N SER A 938 -2.58 12.80 -6.54
CA SER A 938 -2.68 11.35 -6.71
C SER A 938 -1.40 10.61 -6.29
N PHE A 939 -0.23 11.22 -6.49
CA PHE A 939 1.04 10.67 -6.03
C PHE A 939 1.12 10.60 -4.50
N ARG A 940 0.62 11.61 -3.79
CA ARG A 940 0.60 11.62 -2.32
C ARG A 940 -0.37 10.58 -1.76
N GLU A 941 -1.54 10.44 -2.35
CA GLU A 941 -2.48 9.36 -2.00
C GLU A 941 -1.84 7.98 -2.21
N ALA A 942 -1.06 7.80 -3.29
CA ALA A 942 -0.33 6.55 -3.52
C ALA A 942 0.82 6.32 -2.53
N LEU A 943 1.44 7.39 -2.01
CA LEU A 943 2.46 7.29 -0.96
C LEU A 943 1.82 6.83 0.35
N ASP A 944 0.75 7.49 0.77
CA ASP A 944 0.18 7.31 2.10
C ASP A 944 -0.61 5.99 2.26
N ALA A 945 -0.90 5.27 1.16
CA ALA A 945 -1.74 4.07 1.15
C ALA A 945 -1.40 3.00 2.20
N ASP A 946 -0.11 2.65 2.32
CA ASP A 946 0.35 1.67 3.33
C ASP A 946 0.63 2.32 4.69
N LEU A 947 1.00 3.61 4.77
CA LEU A 947 1.32 4.26 6.05
C LEU A 947 0.06 4.58 6.86
N ASP A 948 -0.98 5.02 6.18
CA ASP A 948 -2.28 5.39 6.74
C ASP A 948 -3.30 4.23 6.63
N ASP A 949 -2.91 3.11 6.01
CA ASP A 949 -3.77 1.94 5.76
C ASP A 949 -5.10 2.31 5.07
N THR A 950 -5.02 3.13 4.01
CA THR A 950 -6.19 3.73 3.34
C THR A 950 -7.10 2.69 2.67
N GLN A 951 -6.63 1.45 2.52
CA GLN A 951 -7.44 0.32 2.03
C GLN A 951 -8.12 -0.47 3.18
N HIS A 952 -8.20 0.13 4.37
CA HIS A 952 -8.99 -0.35 5.51
C HIS A 952 -8.59 -1.73 6.02
N GLY A 953 -7.38 -1.89 6.52
CA GLY A 953 -6.96 -3.10 7.24
C GLY A 953 -6.24 -4.14 6.38
N THR A 954 -5.84 -3.81 5.15
CA THR A 954 -5.15 -4.77 4.26
C THR A 954 -3.63 -4.78 4.50
N THR A 955 -3.04 -3.67 4.94
CA THR A 955 -1.58 -3.54 5.17
C THR A 955 -1.09 -4.53 6.23
N ARG A 956 -1.92 -4.86 7.23
CA ARG A 956 -1.60 -5.89 8.24
C ARG A 956 -1.27 -7.26 7.63
N ALA A 957 -1.79 -7.55 6.43
CA ALA A 957 -1.54 -8.77 5.68
C ALA A 957 -0.31 -8.69 4.76
N GLY A 958 0.40 -7.56 4.79
CA GLY A 958 1.58 -7.26 4.00
C GLY A 958 1.44 -5.94 3.24
N ILE A 959 2.59 -5.33 2.92
CA ILE A 959 2.72 -4.06 2.18
C ILE A 959 2.23 -4.15 0.73
N HIS A 960 1.97 -3.06 0.03
CA HIS A 960 1.63 -3.07 -1.39
C HIS A 960 2.86 -2.84 -2.29
N LEU A 961 3.70 -3.88 -2.46
CA LEU A 961 5.03 -3.76 -3.10
C LEU A 961 5.00 -3.12 -4.50
N GLY A 962 4.02 -3.48 -5.34
CA GLY A 962 3.85 -2.90 -6.68
C GLY A 962 3.58 -1.39 -6.63
N ALA A 963 2.69 -0.96 -5.72
CA ALA A 963 2.38 0.46 -5.53
C ALA A 963 3.59 1.21 -4.96
N MET A 964 4.26 0.65 -3.94
CA MET A 964 5.47 1.22 -3.36
C MET A 964 6.55 1.48 -4.43
N ALA A 965 6.88 0.48 -5.24
CA ALA A 965 7.84 0.66 -6.32
C ALA A 965 7.36 1.66 -7.39
N GLY A 966 6.05 1.62 -7.68
CA GLY A 966 5.39 2.56 -8.57
C GLY A 966 5.55 4.02 -8.14
N THR A 967 5.49 4.34 -6.85
CA THR A 967 5.73 5.72 -6.38
C THR A 967 7.16 6.19 -6.64
N ILE A 968 8.15 5.30 -6.49
CA ILE A 968 9.56 5.61 -6.83
C ILE A 968 9.67 5.87 -8.33
N ASP A 969 9.01 5.05 -9.14
CA ASP A 969 8.99 5.18 -10.59
C ASP A 969 8.30 6.47 -11.06
N VAL A 970 7.21 6.91 -10.41
CA VAL A 970 6.54 8.19 -10.74
C VAL A 970 7.52 9.37 -10.66
N VAL A 971 8.42 9.39 -9.67
CA VAL A 971 9.42 10.46 -9.54
C VAL A 971 10.39 10.47 -10.74
N GLN A 972 10.98 9.31 -11.09
CA GLN A 972 11.98 9.25 -12.17
C GLN A 972 11.35 9.28 -13.57
N ARG A 973 10.27 8.56 -13.79
CA ARG A 973 9.67 8.31 -15.09
C ARG A 973 8.62 9.35 -15.42
N SER A 974 7.82 9.78 -14.46
CA SER A 974 6.69 10.68 -14.74
C SER A 974 7.06 12.15 -14.51
N PHE A 975 7.56 12.52 -13.34
CA PHE A 975 7.94 13.91 -13.06
C PHE A 975 9.24 14.34 -13.73
N ALA A 976 10.29 13.51 -13.68
CA ALA A 976 11.52 13.78 -14.44
C ALA A 976 11.39 13.38 -15.92
N GLY A 977 10.34 12.66 -16.30
CA GLY A 977 10.01 12.34 -17.69
C GLY A 977 10.93 11.31 -18.36
N LEU A 978 11.66 10.49 -17.59
CA LEU A 978 12.60 9.49 -18.12
C LEU A 978 11.90 8.45 -19.01
N ARG A 979 12.44 8.12 -20.18
CA ARG A 979 12.05 6.95 -20.99
C ARG A 979 13.28 6.34 -21.68
N PHE A 980 13.21 5.04 -21.98
CA PHE A 980 14.24 4.33 -22.74
C PHE A 980 13.69 3.91 -24.11
N SER A 981 14.32 4.37 -25.20
CA SER A 981 13.92 3.99 -26.55
C SER A 981 15.14 3.74 -27.44
N GLY A 982 15.37 2.47 -27.75
CA GLY A 982 16.50 2.06 -28.57
C GLY A 982 17.82 2.44 -27.88
N ASP A 983 18.70 3.12 -28.61
CA ASP A 983 19.98 3.66 -28.14
C ASP A 983 19.88 5.07 -27.51
N THR A 984 18.66 5.54 -27.26
CA THR A 984 18.38 6.89 -26.76
C THR A 984 17.70 6.84 -25.38
N ILE A 985 18.20 7.65 -24.45
CA ILE A 985 17.53 7.99 -23.20
C ILE A 985 16.82 9.33 -23.36
N LEU A 986 15.52 9.38 -23.02
CA LEU A 986 14.66 10.53 -23.25
C LEU A 986 14.20 11.12 -21.92
N PHE A 987 14.05 12.44 -21.88
CA PHE A 987 13.48 13.17 -20.76
C PHE A 987 12.45 14.21 -21.26
N ALA A 988 11.27 14.19 -20.63
CA ALA A 988 10.26 15.24 -20.74
C ALA A 988 9.84 15.75 -19.34
N PRO A 989 10.71 16.50 -18.63
CA PRO A 989 10.43 16.92 -17.27
C PRO A 989 9.17 17.78 -17.11
N ASN A 990 8.38 17.48 -16.07
CA ASN A 990 7.26 18.30 -15.61
C ASN A 990 7.11 18.16 -14.09
N LEU A 991 7.87 18.96 -13.33
CA LEU A 991 7.84 18.91 -11.87
C LEU A 991 6.62 19.67 -11.30
N PRO A 992 5.88 19.10 -10.32
CA PRO A 992 4.82 19.80 -9.63
C PRO A 992 5.30 20.89 -8.68
N THR A 993 4.40 21.78 -8.27
CA THR A 993 4.67 22.87 -7.31
C THR A 993 5.17 22.32 -5.96
N GLY A 994 4.68 21.15 -5.56
CA GLY A 994 5.10 20.45 -4.34
C GLY A 994 6.48 19.79 -4.39
N LEU A 995 7.13 19.75 -5.56
CA LEU A 995 8.42 19.08 -5.79
C LEU A 995 9.42 20.02 -6.47
N ARG A 996 10.22 20.73 -5.67
CA ARG A 996 11.09 21.80 -6.19
C ARG A 996 12.41 21.31 -6.77
N ALA A 997 12.86 20.14 -6.35
CA ALA A 997 14.10 19.54 -6.82
C ALA A 997 14.03 18.01 -6.72
N VAL A 998 14.71 17.34 -7.66
CA VAL A 998 14.82 15.88 -7.73
C VAL A 998 16.24 15.51 -8.12
N ALA A 999 16.84 14.53 -7.44
CA ALA A 999 18.09 13.90 -7.84
C ALA A 999 18.04 12.38 -7.69
N PHE A 1000 18.55 11.64 -8.68
CA PHE A 1000 18.62 10.18 -8.63
C PHE A 1000 19.67 9.64 -9.61
N GLU A 1001 20.01 8.34 -9.52
CA GLU A 1001 21.03 7.71 -10.37
C GLU A 1001 20.50 6.52 -11.18
N VAL A 1002 20.62 6.48 -12.50
CA VAL A 1002 20.22 5.30 -13.29
C VAL A 1002 21.42 4.65 -13.99
N LEU A 1003 21.35 3.33 -14.11
CA LEU A 1003 22.18 2.51 -14.98
C LEU A 1003 21.49 2.35 -16.33
N TYR A 1004 22.17 2.77 -17.39
CA TYR A 1004 21.68 2.62 -18.76
C TYR A 1004 22.83 2.21 -19.67
N ARG A 1005 22.74 1.00 -20.24
CA ARG A 1005 23.72 0.46 -21.22
C ARG A 1005 25.19 0.62 -20.80
N GLY A 1006 25.47 0.40 -19.51
CA GLY A 1006 26.82 0.50 -18.93
C GLY A 1006 27.18 1.88 -18.37
N HIS A 1007 26.38 2.92 -18.61
CA HIS A 1007 26.55 4.23 -17.97
C HIS A 1007 25.87 4.27 -16.61
N ARG A 1008 26.59 4.78 -15.60
CA ARG A 1008 25.99 5.25 -14.35
C ARG A 1008 25.74 6.75 -14.47
N LEU A 1009 24.48 7.12 -14.64
CA LEU A 1009 24.05 8.49 -14.86
C LEU A 1009 23.51 9.07 -13.56
N ARG A 1010 23.96 10.26 -13.17
CA ARG A 1010 23.33 11.07 -12.12
C ARG A 1010 22.48 12.15 -12.77
N ILE A 1011 21.21 12.13 -12.45
CA ILE A 1011 20.20 13.07 -12.93
C ILE A 1011 19.89 14.03 -11.79
N HIS A 1012 19.87 15.33 -12.08
CA HIS A 1012 19.49 16.36 -11.13
C HIS A 1012 18.66 17.42 -11.84
N LEU A 1013 17.47 17.70 -11.29
CA LEU A 1013 16.53 18.71 -11.76
C LEU A 1013 16.31 19.70 -10.62
N LYS A 1014 16.59 20.97 -10.87
CA LYS A 1014 16.41 22.04 -9.87
C LYS A 1014 16.37 23.40 -10.53
N ASP A 1015 15.53 24.30 -10.03
CA ASP A 1015 15.51 25.73 -10.40
C ASP A 1015 15.39 25.99 -11.92
N GLY A 1016 14.68 25.11 -12.64
CA GLY A 1016 14.52 25.22 -14.10
C GLY A 1016 15.76 24.78 -14.90
N ASP A 1017 16.69 24.04 -14.32
CA ASP A 1017 17.81 23.39 -15.01
C ASP A 1017 17.77 21.87 -14.79
N MET A 1018 18.23 21.11 -15.78
CA MET A 1018 18.48 19.69 -15.69
C MET A 1018 19.93 19.40 -16.05
N SER A 1019 20.64 18.70 -15.15
CA SER A 1019 21.98 18.18 -15.43
C SER A 1019 21.98 16.65 -15.47
N ILE A 1020 22.65 16.08 -16.47
CA ILE A 1020 22.83 14.64 -16.64
C ILE A 1020 24.34 14.37 -16.69
N ALA A 1021 24.86 13.77 -15.62
CA ALA A 1021 26.28 13.45 -15.49
C ALA A 1021 26.52 11.94 -15.64
N SER A 1022 27.39 11.54 -16.57
CA SER A 1022 27.86 10.16 -16.62
C SER A 1022 29.12 10.00 -15.76
N ALA A 1023 29.15 8.97 -14.92
CA ALA A 1023 30.39 8.57 -14.25
C ALA A 1023 31.47 8.19 -15.28
N PRO A 1024 32.78 8.34 -14.95
CA PRO A 1024 33.86 7.81 -15.77
C PRO A 1024 33.76 6.28 -15.92
N GLY A 1025 34.08 5.76 -17.11
CA GLY A 1025 34.03 4.34 -17.41
C GLY A 1025 34.28 4.04 -18.88
N ASP A 1026 34.13 2.77 -19.26
CA ASP A 1026 34.47 2.26 -20.60
C ASP A 1026 33.25 2.10 -21.53
N ALA A 1027 32.08 2.59 -21.12
CA ALA A 1027 30.87 2.52 -21.92
C ALA A 1027 30.99 3.41 -23.18
N GLY A 1028 30.48 2.92 -24.31
CA GLY A 1028 30.39 3.71 -25.55
C GLY A 1028 29.35 4.83 -25.40
N PRO A 1029 29.49 5.95 -26.13
CA PRO A 1029 28.61 7.11 -25.97
C PRO A 1029 27.13 6.78 -26.21
N ILE A 1030 26.25 7.42 -25.44
CA ILE A 1030 24.79 7.27 -25.55
C ILE A 1030 24.13 8.53 -26.10
N LYS A 1031 22.96 8.39 -26.72
CA LYS A 1031 22.13 9.52 -27.15
C LYS A 1031 21.20 9.93 -26.02
N VAL A 1032 21.11 11.23 -25.77
CA VAL A 1032 20.26 11.85 -24.75
C VAL A 1032 19.34 12.83 -25.44
N GLN A 1033 18.04 12.73 -25.21
CA GLN A 1033 17.05 13.67 -25.73
C GLN A 1033 16.31 14.36 -24.58
N VAL A 1034 16.31 15.69 -24.52
CA VAL A 1034 15.55 16.48 -23.53
C VAL A 1034 14.67 17.51 -24.23
N HIS A 1035 13.35 17.39 -24.13
CA HIS A 1035 12.38 18.24 -24.83
C HIS A 1035 12.67 18.41 -26.35
N GLY A 1036 13.12 17.34 -27.01
CA GLY A 1036 13.45 17.35 -28.44
C GLY A 1036 14.86 17.85 -28.80
N ASN A 1037 15.68 18.24 -27.82
CA ASN A 1037 17.10 18.52 -28.04
C ASN A 1037 17.91 17.22 -27.94
N ASP A 1038 18.53 16.81 -29.04
CA ASP A 1038 19.35 15.59 -29.13
C ASP A 1038 20.83 15.92 -28.90
N GLU A 1039 21.42 15.28 -27.89
CA GLU A 1039 22.84 15.39 -27.55
C GLU A 1039 23.46 14.00 -27.40
N VAL A 1040 24.78 13.92 -27.53
CA VAL A 1040 25.54 12.69 -27.29
C VAL A 1040 26.32 12.84 -25.99
N LEU A 1041 26.19 11.85 -25.09
CA LEU A 1041 26.86 11.83 -23.80
C LEU A 1041 27.93 10.72 -23.75
N PRO A 1042 29.22 11.07 -23.83
CA PRO A 1042 30.33 10.16 -23.52
C PRO A 1042 30.43 9.87 -22.01
N PRO A 1043 31.12 8.79 -21.60
CA PRO A 1043 31.42 8.53 -20.20
C PRO A 1043 32.27 9.66 -19.59
N GLY A 1044 32.04 9.97 -18.31
CA GLY A 1044 32.77 11.01 -17.57
C GLY A 1044 32.36 12.46 -17.87
N GLN A 1045 31.40 12.70 -18.77
CA GLN A 1045 30.93 14.04 -19.11
C GLN A 1045 29.61 14.40 -18.43
N THR A 1046 29.27 15.69 -18.45
CA THR A 1046 28.00 16.23 -17.95
C THR A 1046 27.36 17.11 -19.00
N LEU A 1047 26.06 16.93 -19.23
CA LEU A 1047 25.24 17.80 -20.07
C LEU A 1047 24.29 18.61 -19.18
N HIS A 1048 23.98 19.83 -19.63
CA HIS A 1048 23.07 20.76 -18.97
C HIS A 1048 21.98 21.20 -19.95
N PHE A 1049 20.74 21.23 -19.47
CA PHE A 1049 19.57 21.57 -20.26
C PHE A 1049 18.72 22.59 -19.49
N PRO A 1050 18.48 23.79 -20.05
CA PRO A 1050 17.50 24.69 -19.49
C PRO A 1050 16.09 24.12 -19.68
N LEU A 1051 15.30 24.11 -18.61
CA LEU A 1051 13.91 23.68 -18.62
C LEU A 1051 12.98 24.90 -18.79
N PRO A 1052 11.78 24.72 -19.40
CA PRO A 1052 10.80 25.79 -19.52
C PRO A 1052 10.41 26.36 -18.15
N VAL A 1053 10.42 27.69 -18.01
CA VAL A 1053 9.93 28.36 -16.80
C VAL A 1053 8.41 28.14 -16.70
N ARG A 1054 7.93 27.58 -15.58
CA ARG A 1054 6.49 27.49 -15.29
C ARG A 1054 5.90 28.91 -15.26
N ALA A 1055 4.87 29.16 -16.08
CA ALA A 1055 4.08 30.38 -15.98
C ALA A 1055 3.48 30.45 -14.58
N SER A 1056 3.89 31.42 -13.78
CA SER A 1056 3.37 31.62 -12.43
C SER A 1056 1.93 32.16 -12.49
N GLY A 1057 0.98 31.39 -11.94
CA GLY A 1057 -0.26 31.99 -11.41
C GLY A 1057 -1.57 31.74 -12.16
N VAL A 1058 -1.92 30.50 -12.50
CA VAL A 1058 -3.35 30.14 -12.62
C VAL A 1058 -3.72 29.28 -11.43
N VAL A 1059 -4.13 29.93 -10.35
CA VAL A 1059 -5.01 29.28 -9.36
C VAL A 1059 -6.31 29.02 -10.13
N VAL A 1060 -6.51 27.77 -10.56
CA VAL A 1060 -7.83 27.35 -11.04
C VAL A 1060 -8.75 27.48 -9.82
N ARG A 1061 -9.71 28.41 -9.94
CA ARG A 1061 -10.70 28.72 -8.90
C ARG A 1061 -11.65 27.57 -8.65
#